data_AF-A0A973ACF1-F1
#
_entry.id   AF-A0A973ACF1-F1
#
_cell.length_a   1.000
_cell.length_b   1.000
_cell.length_c   1.000
_cell.angle_alpha   90.00
_cell.angle_beta   90.00
_cell.angle_gamma   90.00
#
_symmetry.space_group_name_H-M   'P 1'
#
loop_
_entity.id
_entity.type
_entity.pdbx_description
1 polymer ?
#
loop_
_entity_poly.entity_id
_entity_poly.type
_entity_poly.pdbx_seq_one_letter_code
_entity_poly.pdbx_strand_id
1 'polypeptide(L)'
;MPGANDQISITPIQPLGHRLFSFAVITDTHLNQGEDDCNSPFEVNRLANRRMRHVVRDLNQRDLAFVINVGDLIHPVPAVPDLYEQAAARFHEQVAKLTHPLYLTPGNHDVGDKPNDWAPSAGICEDYLALWSKHFGAHYQAFDHGDCHFVIINAQIINSGLACEAEQRQWLENDLKANKGKRIFLNSHYPPYFSKPDEEENYDNIGEPGRTWMLEVLAKHNIEALFIGHVHNFWYNRYANTDCYLLPSTSFVRQDYSEMFRIKPGPDDQAGRNDKAKLGYFVVHVHEDGHVCDIIRTYGETSAPNTPEPAAVERVAAVHPRLNRHAALGFDMRQNWMEIVEIPPTGGLDEFDRKEVRNDYPLMAIWEMGVRRLRVPMRDLLVADARERMRALKRHGHEFTLFSFGEPDERTRELIVANQDIFSAWEIGVNSEVLERIIGGIGNIARRVDLPIYLSRLRSIDELRAESGRYFHVINQGFLANDLDQMKGLLARDELAGAIDGFVFRLTADRNPWEAVQEAGELAGQLGVKASVHLRMCGANPAEAKEDDLWVTNRIAEALLAACTKDNVSVFADTFIDNDRGYFVRNGILDRLNNPRQGFHVVRHLYGALSQDTGPFAAGPAGTVEGGRYLTATGSESSYVLVVSDGSLSNIEVPLDKTDNLRRIDLVTGIVDCASDAREAGTIFVQFHENAPVLLQFS
;
A
#
# COMPACT_ATOMS: atom_id res chain seq x y z
N MET A 1 23.42 -4.80 -26.33
CA MET A 1 22.61 -5.49 -27.36
C MET A 1 21.34 -6.00 -26.69
N PRO A 2 20.15 -5.41 -26.89
CA PRO A 2 18.91 -5.99 -26.41
C PRO A 2 18.19 -6.70 -27.56
N GLY A 3 17.78 -7.94 -27.33
CA GLY A 3 17.09 -8.75 -28.32
C GLY A 3 16.67 -10.09 -27.73
N ALA A 4 15.60 -10.07 -26.95
CA ALA A 4 14.79 -11.25 -26.68
C ALA A 4 13.33 -10.78 -26.52
N ASN A 5 12.60 -10.86 -27.62
CA ASN A 5 11.14 -10.82 -27.63
C ASN A 5 10.64 -12.11 -26.95
N ASP A 6 10.44 -12.07 -25.65
CA ASP A 6 9.56 -13.04 -25.01
C ASP A 6 8.13 -12.58 -25.23
N GLN A 7 7.37 -13.38 -25.99
CA GLN A 7 5.92 -13.27 -26.07
C GLN A 7 5.36 -13.48 -24.66
N ILE A 8 5.02 -12.37 -23.98
CA ILE A 8 4.35 -12.40 -22.69
C ILE A 8 2.89 -12.80 -22.95
N SER A 9 2.63 -14.10 -22.84
CA SER A 9 1.30 -14.64 -22.56
C SER A 9 0.75 -13.92 -21.32
N ILE A 10 -0.51 -13.45 -21.36
CA ILE A 10 -1.24 -12.97 -20.19
C ILE A 10 -1.52 -14.19 -19.30
N THR A 11 -0.50 -14.61 -18.57
CA THR A 11 -0.60 -15.72 -17.63
C THR A 11 -1.42 -15.22 -16.44
N PRO A 12 -2.50 -15.92 -16.06
CA PRO A 12 -3.21 -15.62 -14.82
C PRO A 12 -2.20 -15.52 -13.67
N ILE A 13 -2.39 -14.57 -12.74
CA ILE A 13 -1.53 -14.47 -11.57
C ILE A 13 -1.58 -15.83 -10.86
N GLN A 14 -0.45 -16.51 -10.80
CA GLN A 14 -0.36 -17.82 -10.17
C GLN A 14 -0.81 -17.69 -8.71
N PRO A 15 -1.76 -18.52 -8.26
CA PRO A 15 -2.16 -18.55 -6.85
C PRO A 15 -0.92 -18.70 -5.97
N LEU A 16 -0.88 -18.00 -4.84
CA LEU A 16 0.21 -18.14 -3.87
C LEU A 16 0.24 -19.52 -3.21
N GLY A 17 -0.89 -20.23 -3.20
CA GLY A 17 -1.05 -21.44 -2.42
C GLY A 17 -1.21 -21.16 -0.92
N HIS A 18 -1.08 -22.21 -0.12
CA HIS A 18 -1.22 -22.13 1.33
C HIS A 18 -0.08 -21.33 1.96
N ARG A 19 -0.39 -20.58 3.04
CA ARG A 19 0.63 -19.93 3.86
C ARG A 19 1.41 -21.01 4.62
N LEU A 20 2.72 -21.04 4.43
CA LEU A 20 3.63 -22.00 5.06
C LEU A 20 4.08 -21.53 6.45
N PHE A 21 4.56 -20.28 6.54
CA PHE A 21 4.97 -19.65 7.79
C PHE A 21 5.02 -18.12 7.62
N SER A 22 5.24 -17.41 8.73
CA SER A 22 5.48 -15.96 8.71
C SER A 22 6.76 -15.63 9.48
N PHE A 23 7.47 -14.58 9.07
CA PHE A 23 8.58 -14.02 9.83
C PHE A 23 8.48 -12.50 9.84
N ALA A 24 9.11 -11.83 10.79
CA ALA A 24 9.14 -10.37 10.82
C ALA A 24 10.50 -9.83 10.37
N VAL A 25 10.48 -8.67 9.74
CA VAL A 25 11.67 -7.91 9.40
C VAL A 25 11.53 -6.51 10.00
N ILE A 26 12.45 -6.17 10.91
CA ILE A 26 12.57 -4.86 11.54
C ILE A 26 13.89 -4.20 11.11
N THR A 27 14.02 -2.89 11.29
CA THR A 27 15.24 -2.16 10.95
C THR A 27 15.35 -0.85 11.72
N ASP A 28 16.56 -0.29 11.70
CA ASP A 28 16.86 1.07 12.10
C ASP A 28 16.28 1.36 13.49
N THR A 29 16.63 0.48 14.44
CA THR A 29 16.14 0.55 15.82
C THR A 29 16.86 1.63 16.61
N HIS A 30 18.13 1.92 16.28
CA HIS A 30 18.93 3.03 16.82
C HIS A 30 18.89 3.13 18.36
N LEU A 31 18.98 1.99 19.07
CA LEU A 31 18.91 1.98 20.54
C LEU A 31 20.04 2.80 21.14
N ASN A 32 19.70 3.63 22.12
CA ASN A 32 20.67 4.50 22.80
C ASN A 32 21.31 3.82 24.01
N GLN A 33 22.42 4.39 24.46
CA GLN A 33 23.18 3.96 25.64
C GLN A 33 22.38 4.02 26.96
N GLY A 34 21.38 4.90 27.05
CA GLY A 34 20.50 5.05 28.22
C GLY A 34 19.03 5.24 27.81
N GLU A 35 18.11 5.18 28.77
CA GLU A 35 16.67 5.31 28.48
C GLU A 35 16.32 6.69 27.90
N ASP A 36 16.91 7.75 28.47
CA ASP A 36 16.76 9.14 27.99
C ASP A 36 18.09 9.75 27.51
N ASP A 37 19.22 9.05 27.71
CA ASP A 37 20.55 9.48 27.27
C ASP A 37 20.77 9.10 25.80
N CYS A 38 21.01 10.10 24.96
CA CYS A 38 21.14 9.95 23.51
C CYS A 38 22.28 10.83 22.99
N ASN A 39 23.14 10.28 22.13
CA ASN A 39 24.25 11.02 21.51
C ASN A 39 23.80 11.88 20.32
N SER A 40 22.61 11.63 19.75
CA SER A 40 22.00 12.50 18.75
C SER A 40 21.40 13.75 19.40
N PRO A 41 21.50 14.93 18.76
CA PRO A 41 20.91 16.16 19.26
C PRO A 41 19.39 16.25 19.08
N PHE A 42 18.76 15.32 18.34
CA PHE A 42 17.33 15.36 18.03
C PHE A 42 16.49 14.63 19.07
N GLU A 43 15.39 15.25 19.50
CA GLU A 43 14.52 14.70 20.56
C GLU A 43 13.91 13.36 20.17
N VAL A 44 13.58 13.17 18.89
CA VAL A 44 13.00 11.90 18.41
C VAL A 44 13.88 10.69 18.73
N ASN A 45 15.21 10.84 18.69
CA ASN A 45 16.14 9.74 18.93
C ASN A 45 16.05 9.24 20.38
N ARG A 46 15.68 10.09 21.35
CA ARG A 46 15.45 9.66 22.75
C ARG A 46 14.30 8.66 22.90
N LEU A 47 13.44 8.52 21.89
CA LEU A 47 12.31 7.59 21.92
C LEU A 47 12.71 6.17 21.50
N ALA A 48 13.88 5.96 20.90
CA ALA A 48 14.29 4.70 20.28
C ALA A 48 14.17 3.49 21.23
N ASN A 49 14.66 3.61 22.46
CA ASN A 49 14.60 2.54 23.46
C ASN A 49 13.15 2.15 23.81
N ARG A 50 12.25 3.14 23.95
CA ARG A 50 10.84 2.88 24.26
C ARG A 50 10.06 2.34 23.06
N ARG A 51 10.42 2.76 21.85
CA ARG A 51 9.86 2.27 20.59
C ARG A 51 10.24 0.82 20.34
N MET A 52 11.52 0.46 20.52
CA MET A 52 11.95 -0.93 20.42
C MET A 52 11.21 -1.82 21.42
N ARG A 53 11.04 -1.36 22.67
CA ARG A 53 10.28 -2.13 23.68
C ARG A 53 8.83 -2.38 23.25
N HIS A 54 8.19 -1.40 22.61
CA HIS A 54 6.86 -1.57 22.04
C HIS A 54 6.88 -2.59 20.88
N VAL A 55 7.86 -2.49 19.96
CA VAL A 55 8.02 -3.42 18.84
C VAL A 55 8.23 -4.86 19.34
N VAL A 56 9.08 -5.10 20.33
CA VAL A 56 9.28 -6.43 20.93
C VAL A 56 7.98 -7.01 21.46
N ARG A 57 7.17 -6.20 22.15
CA ARG A 57 5.85 -6.63 22.67
C ARG A 57 4.89 -6.97 21.54
N ASP A 58 4.82 -6.14 20.52
CA ASP A 58 3.95 -6.39 19.36
C ASP A 58 4.38 -7.63 18.56
N LEU A 59 5.69 -7.88 18.43
CA LEU A 59 6.23 -9.11 17.83
C LEU A 59 5.87 -10.36 18.63
N ASN A 60 5.94 -10.30 19.97
CA ASN A 60 5.60 -11.42 20.85
C ASN A 60 4.11 -11.82 20.78
N GLN A 61 3.24 -10.92 20.32
CA GLN A 61 1.80 -11.21 20.13
C GLN A 61 1.49 -11.90 18.80
N ARG A 62 2.50 -12.18 17.96
CA ARG A 62 2.34 -12.70 16.61
C ARG A 62 2.89 -14.11 16.48
N ASP A 63 2.24 -14.89 15.62
CA ASP A 63 2.71 -16.21 15.21
C ASP A 63 3.80 -16.05 14.15
N LEU A 64 5.06 -16.05 14.60
CA LEU A 64 6.25 -15.83 13.80
C LEU A 64 7.25 -16.98 14.00
N ALA A 65 7.88 -17.41 12.91
CA ALA A 65 8.96 -18.39 12.95
C ALA A 65 10.26 -17.80 13.52
N PHE A 66 10.55 -16.55 13.16
CA PHE A 66 11.73 -15.80 13.58
C PHE A 66 11.57 -14.30 13.22
N VAL A 67 12.54 -13.50 13.66
CA VAL A 67 12.68 -12.07 13.36
C VAL A 67 14.06 -11.81 12.76
N ILE A 68 14.13 -10.97 11.73
CA ILE A 68 15.38 -10.44 11.18
C ILE A 68 15.43 -8.93 11.46
N ASN A 69 16.52 -8.44 12.05
CA ASN A 69 16.81 -7.02 12.11
C ASN A 69 17.83 -6.68 11.01
N VAL A 70 17.45 -5.83 10.04
CA VAL A 70 18.27 -5.47 8.87
C VAL A 70 19.18 -4.26 9.08
N GLY A 71 19.59 -4.01 10.33
CA GLY A 71 20.73 -3.15 10.68
C GLY A 71 20.35 -1.85 11.35
N ASP A 72 21.39 -1.10 11.73
CA ASP A 72 21.33 0.07 12.60
C ASP A 72 20.64 -0.26 13.92
N LEU A 73 21.23 -1.23 14.61
CA LEU A 73 20.72 -1.75 15.87
C LEU A 73 20.78 -0.68 16.96
N ILE A 74 21.90 0.02 17.03
CA ILE A 74 22.24 0.94 18.12
C ILE A 74 22.73 2.30 17.61
N HIS A 75 22.55 3.32 18.43
CA HIS A 75 23.11 4.66 18.26
C HIS A 75 23.62 5.12 19.62
N PRO A 76 24.94 5.06 19.87
CA PRO A 76 25.93 5.73 19.03
C PRO A 76 26.81 4.79 18.19
N VAL A 77 27.50 5.39 17.21
CA VAL A 77 28.42 4.73 16.27
C VAL A 77 29.67 4.16 16.97
N PRO A 78 30.36 3.15 16.38
CA PRO A 78 31.53 2.51 16.99
C PRO A 78 32.73 3.45 17.22
N ALA A 79 32.75 4.62 16.57
CA ALA A 79 33.74 5.67 16.84
C ALA A 79 33.64 6.26 18.28
N VAL A 80 32.58 5.95 19.03
CA VAL A 80 32.41 6.30 20.45
C VAL A 80 32.28 5.02 21.28
N PRO A 81 33.37 4.25 21.44
CA PRO A 81 33.30 2.85 21.89
C PRO A 81 32.65 2.67 23.26
N ASP A 82 32.94 3.56 24.23
CA ASP A 82 32.37 3.46 25.59
C ASP A 82 30.83 3.55 25.60
N LEU A 83 30.25 4.39 24.73
CA LEU A 83 28.80 4.52 24.62
C LEU A 83 28.20 3.42 23.74
N TYR A 84 28.95 2.97 22.71
CA TYR A 84 28.57 1.84 21.88
C TYR A 84 28.39 0.57 22.71
N GLU A 85 29.33 0.24 23.60
CA GLU A 85 29.24 -0.95 24.46
C GLU A 85 28.02 -0.90 25.39
N GLN A 86 27.67 0.29 25.89
CA GLN A 86 26.47 0.51 26.70
C GLN A 86 25.19 0.32 25.89
N ALA A 87 25.12 0.86 24.69
CA ALA A 87 23.97 0.69 23.80
C ALA A 87 23.81 -0.77 23.36
N ALA A 88 24.91 -1.49 23.08
CA ALA A 88 24.90 -2.92 22.80
C ALA A 88 24.35 -3.73 23.99
N ALA A 89 24.74 -3.39 25.23
CA ALA A 89 24.18 -4.01 26.41
C ALA A 89 22.66 -3.75 26.56
N ARG A 90 22.20 -2.55 26.22
CA ARG A 90 20.76 -2.22 26.20
C ARG A 90 20.00 -2.99 25.13
N PHE A 91 20.59 -3.14 23.94
CA PHE A 91 20.03 -3.95 22.89
C PHE A 91 19.78 -5.38 23.38
N HIS A 92 20.81 -6.03 23.95
CA HIS A 92 20.70 -7.38 24.52
C HIS A 92 19.64 -7.49 25.61
N GLU A 93 19.50 -6.49 26.49
CA GLU A 93 18.45 -6.46 27.50
C GLU A 93 17.04 -6.47 26.90
N GLN A 94 16.81 -5.68 25.84
CA GLN A 94 15.50 -5.59 25.21
C GLN A 94 15.17 -6.85 24.41
N VAL A 95 16.11 -7.35 23.60
CA VAL A 95 15.85 -8.55 22.79
C VAL A 95 15.81 -9.83 23.62
N ALA A 96 16.34 -9.84 24.85
CA ALA A 96 16.12 -10.93 25.80
C ALA A 96 14.64 -11.12 26.18
N LYS A 97 13.76 -10.16 25.87
CA LYS A 97 12.30 -10.27 26.02
C LYS A 97 11.59 -10.77 24.76
N LEU A 98 12.27 -10.84 23.63
CA LEU A 98 11.71 -11.37 22.39
C LEU A 98 11.57 -12.89 22.51
N THR A 99 10.40 -13.43 22.20
CA THR A 99 10.11 -14.88 22.30
C THR A 99 10.45 -15.65 21.03
N HIS A 100 10.95 -14.96 20.01
CA HIS A 100 11.25 -15.49 18.68
C HIS A 100 12.76 -15.51 18.42
N PRO A 101 13.30 -16.47 17.64
CA PRO A 101 14.67 -16.42 17.17
C PRO A 101 14.96 -15.09 16.46
N LEU A 102 16.13 -14.50 16.70
CA LEU A 102 16.53 -13.21 16.14
C LEU A 102 17.82 -13.35 15.32
N TYR A 103 17.78 -12.85 14.09
CA TYR A 103 18.95 -12.75 13.21
C TYR A 103 19.28 -11.29 12.95
N LEU A 104 20.58 -10.97 12.96
CA LEU A 104 21.08 -9.61 12.90
C LEU A 104 21.90 -9.38 11.63
N THR A 105 21.61 -8.28 10.95
CA THR A 105 22.41 -7.70 9.87
C THR A 105 23.11 -6.45 10.44
N PRO A 106 24.40 -6.21 10.16
CA PRO A 106 25.04 -4.96 10.57
C PRO A 106 24.58 -3.79 9.70
N GLY A 107 24.38 -2.62 10.33
CA GLY A 107 24.20 -1.32 9.66
C GLY A 107 25.41 -0.40 9.80
N ASN A 108 25.36 0.79 9.19
CA ASN A 108 26.47 1.74 9.28
C ASN A 108 26.66 2.30 10.70
N HIS A 109 25.60 2.36 11.49
CA HIS A 109 25.72 2.71 12.91
C HIS A 109 26.36 1.61 13.75
N ASP A 110 26.37 0.38 13.26
CA ASP A 110 26.89 -0.77 14.00
C ASP A 110 28.37 -1.05 13.69
N VAL A 111 28.79 -0.87 12.44
CA VAL A 111 30.16 -1.21 11.97
C VAL A 111 30.89 -0.06 11.29
N GLY A 112 30.28 1.11 11.12
CA GLY A 112 30.82 2.23 10.35
C GLY A 112 30.26 2.28 8.93
N ASP A 113 30.34 3.45 8.30
CA ASP A 113 29.76 3.69 6.97
C ASP A 113 30.48 2.94 5.85
N LYS A 114 29.73 2.74 4.75
CA LYS A 114 30.33 2.30 3.49
C LYS A 114 31.46 3.28 3.08
N PRO A 115 32.46 2.84 2.29
CA PRO A 115 33.47 3.73 1.75
C PRO A 115 32.83 4.91 1.02
N ASN A 116 33.10 6.12 1.51
CA ASN A 116 32.55 7.35 0.97
C ASN A 116 33.49 8.53 1.32
N ASP A 117 34.24 9.00 0.33
CA ASP A 117 35.29 10.03 0.53
C ASP A 117 34.75 11.43 0.79
N TRP A 118 33.45 11.67 0.55
CA TRP A 118 32.82 12.99 0.67
C TRP A 118 31.85 13.10 1.87
N ALA A 119 31.48 11.98 2.50
CA ALA A 119 30.67 12.01 3.72
C ALA A 119 31.56 12.19 4.96
N PRO A 120 31.16 13.02 5.95
CA PRO A 120 31.96 13.29 7.15
C PRO A 120 31.87 12.18 8.21
N SER A 121 31.56 10.95 7.82
CA SER A 121 31.27 9.85 8.73
C SER A 121 32.42 8.86 8.87
N ALA A 122 32.45 8.13 10.01
CA ALA A 122 33.51 7.17 10.28
C ALA A 122 33.29 5.92 9.42
N GLY A 123 34.15 5.73 8.42
CA GLY A 123 34.11 4.56 7.55
C GLY A 123 34.39 3.25 8.28
N ILE A 124 33.86 2.18 7.73
CA ILE A 124 34.10 0.78 8.13
C ILE A 124 35.60 0.48 8.28
N CYS A 125 35.98 -0.23 9.35
CA CYS A 125 37.36 -0.68 9.57
C CYS A 125 37.41 -1.98 10.40
N GLU A 126 38.59 -2.60 10.50
CA GLU A 126 38.79 -3.87 11.22
C GLU A 126 38.44 -3.76 12.72
N ASP A 127 38.76 -2.63 13.37
CA ASP A 127 38.45 -2.42 14.79
C ASP A 127 36.94 -2.38 15.05
N TYR A 128 36.17 -1.74 14.16
CA TYR A 128 34.71 -1.68 14.26
C TYR A 128 34.07 -3.05 14.00
N LEU A 129 34.60 -3.81 13.04
CA LEU A 129 34.19 -5.21 12.81
C LEU A 129 34.52 -6.11 14.01
N ALA A 130 35.66 -5.90 14.68
CA ALA A 130 36.02 -6.60 15.90
C ALA A 130 35.07 -6.26 17.06
N LEU A 131 34.67 -4.99 17.18
CA LEU A 131 33.68 -4.55 18.17
C LEU A 131 32.30 -5.17 17.91
N TRP A 132 31.83 -5.18 16.67
CA TRP A 132 30.63 -5.93 16.29
C TRP A 132 30.74 -7.41 16.66
N SER A 133 31.85 -8.05 16.27
CA SER A 133 32.06 -9.48 16.52
C SER A 133 32.03 -9.82 18.01
N LYS A 134 32.57 -8.94 18.85
CA LYS A 134 32.52 -9.06 20.33
C LYS A 134 31.08 -9.04 20.87
N HIS A 135 30.19 -8.22 20.30
CA HIS A 135 28.85 -7.98 20.86
C HIS A 135 27.73 -8.75 20.16
N PHE A 136 27.82 -8.99 18.85
CA PHE A 136 26.73 -9.49 18.01
C PHE A 136 27.11 -10.72 17.17
N GLY A 137 28.40 -11.07 17.10
CA GLY A 137 28.88 -12.28 16.43
C GLY A 137 29.18 -12.06 14.94
N ALA A 138 28.83 -13.04 14.09
CA ALA A 138 29.14 -12.97 12.66
C ALA A 138 28.43 -11.80 11.97
N HIS A 139 29.12 -11.12 11.05
CA HIS A 139 28.55 -9.99 10.30
C HIS A 139 27.96 -10.38 8.93
N TYR A 140 28.12 -11.62 8.51
CA TYR A 140 27.35 -12.27 7.44
C TYR A 140 27.10 -13.73 7.83
N GLN A 141 25.94 -14.26 7.44
CA GLN A 141 25.52 -15.62 7.79
C GLN A 141 24.38 -16.08 6.88
N ALA A 142 24.11 -17.38 6.88
CA ALA A 142 22.95 -17.95 6.22
C ALA A 142 22.32 -19.06 7.07
N PHE A 143 21.03 -19.28 6.92
CA PHE A 143 20.27 -20.32 7.60
C PHE A 143 19.08 -20.79 6.76
N ASP A 144 18.63 -22.01 7.01
CA ASP A 144 17.45 -22.58 6.36
C ASP A 144 16.23 -22.53 7.30
N HIS A 145 15.06 -22.28 6.74
CA HIS A 145 13.78 -22.51 7.41
C HIS A 145 12.76 -23.06 6.39
N GLY A 146 12.29 -24.29 6.60
CA GLY A 146 11.53 -25.02 5.58
C GLY A 146 12.35 -25.17 4.30
N ASP A 147 11.72 -24.94 3.15
CA ASP A 147 12.39 -24.98 1.83
C ASP A 147 13.02 -23.63 1.41
N CYS A 148 13.08 -22.68 2.34
CA CYS A 148 13.61 -21.35 2.11
C CYS A 148 15.01 -21.19 2.71
N HIS A 149 15.86 -20.47 1.99
CA HIS A 149 17.23 -20.16 2.38
C HIS A 149 17.36 -18.66 2.63
N PHE A 150 17.80 -18.29 3.82
CA PHE A 150 17.92 -16.90 4.27
C PHE A 150 19.39 -16.53 4.34
N VAL A 151 19.73 -15.40 3.73
CA VAL A 151 21.11 -14.91 3.62
C VAL A 151 21.18 -13.49 4.19
N ILE A 152 22.17 -13.25 5.03
CA ILE A 152 22.51 -11.95 5.61
C ILE A 152 23.91 -11.58 5.14
N ILE A 153 24.06 -10.39 4.56
CA ILE A 153 25.35 -9.84 4.13
C ILE A 153 25.67 -8.56 4.88
N ASN A 154 26.97 -8.30 5.09
CA ASN A 154 27.44 -6.99 5.52
C ASN A 154 27.59 -6.12 4.26
N ALA A 155 26.74 -5.10 4.12
CA ALA A 155 26.76 -4.22 2.97
C ALA A 155 27.86 -3.15 3.06
N GLN A 156 28.26 -2.78 4.28
CA GLN A 156 29.23 -1.73 4.57
C GLN A 156 30.63 -2.09 4.09
N ILE A 157 30.99 -3.38 4.05
CA ILE A 157 32.30 -3.83 3.56
C ILE A 157 32.43 -3.86 2.03
N ILE A 158 31.34 -3.67 1.29
CA ILE A 158 31.38 -3.66 -0.19
C ILE A 158 32.16 -2.42 -0.65
N ASN A 159 33.12 -2.62 -1.56
CA ASN A 159 34.09 -1.64 -2.05
C ASN A 159 35.11 -1.15 -1.00
N SER A 160 35.19 -1.76 0.19
CA SER A 160 36.08 -1.30 1.27
C SER A 160 37.54 -1.64 1.07
N GLY A 161 37.84 -2.65 0.26
CA GLY A 161 39.19 -3.20 0.09
C GLY A 161 39.69 -4.00 1.29
N LEU A 162 38.88 -4.18 2.34
CA LEU A 162 39.20 -5.05 3.48
C LEU A 162 39.24 -6.52 3.03
N ALA A 163 40.09 -7.33 3.67
CA ALA A 163 40.21 -8.75 3.32
C ALA A 163 38.87 -9.51 3.44
N CYS A 164 38.06 -9.15 4.44
CA CYS A 164 36.74 -9.75 4.68
C CYS A 164 35.72 -9.46 3.56
N GLU A 165 35.92 -8.43 2.73
CA GLU A 165 35.08 -8.17 1.55
C GLU A 165 35.20 -9.32 0.54
N ALA A 166 36.43 -9.71 0.20
CA ALA A 166 36.70 -10.80 -0.72
C ALA A 166 36.22 -12.15 -0.15
N GLU A 167 36.38 -12.34 1.17
CA GLU A 167 35.88 -13.53 1.87
C GLU A 167 34.35 -13.63 1.81
N GLN A 168 33.63 -12.56 2.13
CA GLN A 168 32.16 -12.52 2.05
C GLN A 168 31.69 -12.76 0.62
N ARG A 169 32.30 -12.10 -0.37
CA ARG A 169 31.94 -12.28 -1.78
C ARG A 169 32.09 -13.73 -2.21
N GLN A 170 33.22 -14.35 -1.91
CA GLN A 170 33.48 -15.74 -2.27
C GLN A 170 32.56 -16.71 -1.51
N TRP A 171 32.28 -16.43 -0.23
CA TRP A 171 31.34 -17.18 0.58
C TRP A 171 29.92 -17.12 -0.01
N LEU A 172 29.42 -15.93 -0.29
CA LEU A 172 28.07 -15.70 -0.84
C LEU A 172 27.89 -16.42 -2.17
N GLU A 173 28.85 -16.28 -3.10
CA GLU A 173 28.77 -16.94 -4.40
C GLU A 173 28.77 -18.48 -4.29
N ASN A 174 29.52 -19.04 -3.32
CA ASN A 174 29.54 -20.47 -3.06
C ASN A 174 28.25 -20.96 -2.40
N ASP A 175 27.74 -20.23 -1.42
CA ASP A 175 26.53 -20.54 -0.68
C ASP A 175 25.30 -20.51 -1.60
N LEU A 176 25.13 -19.44 -2.39
CA LEU A 176 24.03 -19.34 -3.37
C LEU A 176 24.12 -20.40 -4.48
N LYS A 177 25.33 -20.86 -4.81
CA LYS A 177 25.52 -21.98 -5.75
C LYS A 177 25.13 -23.32 -5.12
N ALA A 178 25.47 -23.53 -3.85
CA ALA A 178 25.11 -24.74 -3.10
C ALA A 178 23.59 -24.85 -2.86
N ASN A 179 22.91 -23.71 -2.69
CA ASN A 179 21.48 -23.61 -2.47
C ASN A 179 20.66 -23.35 -3.75
N LYS A 180 21.24 -23.62 -4.93
CA LYS A 180 20.54 -23.45 -6.21
C LYS A 180 19.24 -24.26 -6.24
N GLY A 181 18.14 -23.57 -6.55
CA GLY A 181 16.80 -24.18 -6.65
C GLY A 181 15.95 -24.04 -5.38
N LYS A 182 16.54 -23.63 -4.24
CA LYS A 182 15.78 -23.15 -3.09
C LYS A 182 15.22 -21.75 -3.36
N ARG A 183 14.23 -21.36 -2.59
CA ARG A 183 13.72 -19.97 -2.54
C ARG A 183 14.61 -19.16 -1.61
N ILE A 184 15.21 -18.10 -2.12
CA ILE A 184 16.26 -17.36 -1.39
C ILE A 184 15.76 -15.97 -1.00
N PHE A 185 15.94 -15.62 0.28
CA PHE A 185 15.66 -14.31 0.84
C PHE A 185 16.98 -13.66 1.27
N LEU A 186 17.32 -12.53 0.67
CA LEU A 186 18.54 -11.78 0.96
C LEU A 186 18.23 -10.59 1.86
N ASN A 187 19.10 -10.34 2.83
CA ASN A 187 18.98 -9.24 3.79
C ASN A 187 20.27 -8.42 3.76
N SER A 188 20.14 -7.12 3.56
CA SER A 188 21.24 -6.17 3.40
C SER A 188 20.83 -4.85 4.03
N HIS A 189 21.72 -4.18 4.75
CA HIS A 189 21.35 -2.87 5.31
C HIS A 189 21.26 -1.77 4.24
N TYR A 190 22.23 -1.70 3.32
CA TYR A 190 22.21 -0.76 2.20
C TYR A 190 21.51 -1.34 0.96
N PRO A 191 20.73 -0.52 0.23
CA PRO A 191 20.21 -0.90 -1.08
C PRO A 191 21.30 -0.84 -2.17
N PRO A 192 21.26 -1.71 -3.18
CA PRO A 192 22.00 -1.48 -4.42
C PRO A 192 21.52 -0.20 -5.13
N TYR A 193 20.21 0.07 -5.06
CA TYR A 193 19.55 1.27 -5.55
C TYR A 193 18.15 1.41 -4.91
N PHE A 194 17.55 2.61 -4.94
CA PHE A 194 16.16 2.81 -4.50
C PHE A 194 15.30 3.61 -5.49
N SER A 195 15.89 4.36 -6.42
CA SER A 195 15.18 5.04 -7.52
C SER A 195 15.30 4.24 -8.82
N LYS A 196 16.52 4.04 -9.33
CA LYS A 196 16.81 3.34 -10.59
C LYS A 196 18.09 2.50 -10.51
N PRO A 197 18.19 1.35 -11.20
CA PRO A 197 19.40 0.52 -11.16
C PRO A 197 20.68 1.22 -11.63
N ASP A 198 20.55 2.24 -12.47
CA ASP A 198 21.62 3.06 -13.05
C ASP A 198 21.70 4.47 -12.42
N GLU A 199 21.11 4.68 -11.24
CA GLU A 199 21.17 5.96 -10.53
C GLU A 199 22.59 6.35 -10.12
N GLU A 200 22.85 7.63 -9.84
CA GLU A 200 24.18 8.05 -9.36
C GLU A 200 24.45 7.52 -7.94
N GLU A 201 25.73 7.35 -7.60
CA GLU A 201 26.09 7.05 -6.22
C GLU A 201 25.74 8.23 -5.30
N ASN A 202 25.03 7.94 -4.22
CA ASN A 202 24.77 8.88 -3.14
C ASN A 202 25.01 8.18 -1.79
N TYR A 203 24.68 8.86 -0.69
CA TYR A 203 24.91 8.33 0.64
C TYR A 203 24.10 7.06 0.88
N ASP A 204 22.88 7.00 0.35
CA ASP A 204 21.87 5.98 0.66
C ASP A 204 21.98 4.71 -0.20
N ASN A 205 22.89 4.63 -1.19
CA ASN A 205 23.02 3.46 -2.05
C ASN A 205 24.46 2.92 -2.15
N ILE A 206 24.60 1.66 -2.58
CA ILE A 206 25.91 1.05 -2.86
C ILE A 206 26.49 1.66 -4.15
N GLY A 207 27.77 2.04 -4.11
CA GLY A 207 28.53 2.56 -5.25
C GLY A 207 29.09 1.47 -6.17
N GLU A 208 29.58 1.86 -7.34
CA GLU A 208 30.27 0.96 -8.26
C GLU A 208 31.70 0.62 -7.79
N PRO A 209 32.24 -0.58 -8.06
CA PRO A 209 31.65 -1.69 -8.84
C PRO A 209 30.73 -2.62 -8.03
N GLY A 210 30.59 -2.40 -6.73
CA GLY A 210 29.80 -3.23 -5.83
C GLY A 210 28.31 -3.32 -6.20
N ARG A 211 27.73 -2.23 -6.68
CA ARG A 211 26.34 -2.21 -7.16
C ARG A 211 26.13 -3.18 -8.32
N THR A 212 26.92 -3.08 -9.38
CA THR A 212 26.84 -4.00 -10.52
C THR A 212 26.94 -5.45 -10.06
N TRP A 213 27.90 -5.76 -9.19
CA TRP A 213 28.05 -7.12 -8.65
C TRP A 213 26.80 -7.59 -7.89
N MET A 214 26.22 -6.76 -7.01
CA MET A 214 25.04 -7.14 -6.24
C MET A 214 23.84 -7.38 -7.16
N LEU A 215 23.62 -6.51 -8.16
CA LEU A 215 22.56 -6.68 -9.16
C LEU A 215 22.73 -7.98 -9.97
N GLU A 216 23.96 -8.31 -10.37
CA GLU A 216 24.27 -9.58 -11.05
C GLU A 216 23.96 -10.79 -10.15
N VAL A 217 24.26 -10.71 -8.85
CA VAL A 217 23.91 -11.76 -7.88
C VAL A 217 22.39 -11.97 -7.83
N LEU A 218 21.60 -10.89 -7.72
CA LEU A 218 20.13 -10.95 -7.70
C LEU A 218 19.59 -11.65 -8.95
N ALA A 219 20.03 -11.21 -10.13
CA ALA A 219 19.56 -11.74 -11.40
C ALA A 219 19.99 -13.19 -11.64
N LYS A 220 21.25 -13.53 -11.36
CA LYS A 220 21.82 -14.86 -11.65
C LYS A 220 21.24 -15.96 -10.75
N HIS A 221 20.98 -15.64 -9.48
CA HIS A 221 20.53 -16.62 -8.49
C HIS A 221 19.02 -16.62 -8.27
N ASN A 222 18.27 -15.77 -8.99
CA ASN A 222 16.82 -15.67 -8.91
C ASN A 222 16.36 -15.50 -7.45
N ILE A 223 16.99 -14.56 -6.74
CA ILE A 223 16.64 -14.20 -5.36
C ILE A 223 15.17 -13.80 -5.34
N GLU A 224 14.40 -14.32 -4.40
CA GLU A 224 12.96 -14.08 -4.34
C GLU A 224 12.67 -12.68 -3.79
N ALA A 225 13.29 -12.34 -2.66
CA ALA A 225 13.19 -11.01 -2.08
C ALA A 225 14.49 -10.52 -1.47
N LEU A 226 14.67 -9.21 -1.51
CA LEU A 226 15.73 -8.45 -0.85
C LEU A 226 15.10 -7.47 0.15
N PHE A 227 15.41 -7.61 1.44
CA PHE A 227 14.97 -6.69 2.49
C PHE A 227 16.10 -5.75 2.92
N ILE A 228 15.78 -4.46 2.99
CA ILE A 228 16.73 -3.37 3.16
C ILE A 228 16.27 -2.36 4.23
N GLY A 229 17.23 -1.83 4.99
CA GLY A 229 17.04 -0.75 5.98
C GLY A 229 17.54 0.61 5.51
N HIS A 230 18.26 1.32 6.38
CA HIS A 230 19.10 2.51 6.13
C HIS A 230 18.38 3.82 5.78
N VAL A 231 17.40 3.78 4.88
CA VAL A 231 16.78 5.01 4.33
C VAL A 231 15.60 5.51 5.18
N HIS A 232 15.13 4.68 6.12
CA HIS A 232 14.05 4.97 7.09
C HIS A 232 12.69 5.30 6.45
N ASN A 233 12.46 4.86 5.21
CA ASN A 233 11.25 5.15 4.43
C ASN A 233 10.91 3.92 3.58
N PHE A 234 9.63 3.77 3.25
CA PHE A 234 9.16 2.63 2.45
C PHE A 234 9.43 2.84 0.96
N TRP A 235 10.06 1.85 0.32
CA TRP A 235 10.05 1.69 -1.13
C TRP A 235 9.86 0.25 -1.55
N TYR A 236 9.29 0.10 -2.74
CA TYR A 236 9.25 -1.15 -3.45
C TYR A 236 9.75 -0.99 -4.88
N ASN A 237 10.75 -1.80 -5.22
CA ASN A 237 11.25 -1.97 -6.58
C ASN A 237 11.28 -3.45 -6.94
N ARG A 238 11.41 -3.72 -8.24
CA ARG A 238 11.68 -5.07 -8.74
C ARG A 238 12.89 -5.03 -9.65
N TYR A 239 13.85 -5.92 -9.42
CA TYR A 239 14.99 -6.11 -10.29
C TYR A 239 15.02 -7.55 -10.79
N ALA A 240 14.95 -7.73 -12.12
CA ALA A 240 14.72 -9.05 -12.72
C ALA A 240 13.52 -9.77 -12.05
N ASN A 241 13.79 -10.83 -11.29
CA ASN A 241 12.77 -11.60 -10.56
C ASN A 241 12.70 -11.32 -9.06
N THR A 242 13.54 -10.44 -8.53
CA THR A 242 13.65 -10.14 -7.10
C THR A 242 12.76 -8.97 -6.72
N ASP A 243 11.93 -9.16 -5.71
CA ASP A 243 11.20 -8.09 -5.04
C ASP A 243 12.13 -7.40 -4.02
N CYS A 244 12.40 -6.10 -4.21
CA CYS A 244 13.30 -5.32 -3.37
C CYS A 244 12.48 -4.37 -2.49
N TYR A 245 12.57 -4.57 -1.17
CA TYR A 245 11.83 -3.80 -0.18
C TYR A 245 12.79 -2.97 0.68
N LEU A 246 12.60 -1.65 0.68
CA LEU A 246 13.17 -0.80 1.72
C LEU A 246 12.12 -0.62 2.81
N LEU A 247 12.50 -0.93 4.04
CA LEU A 247 11.61 -0.91 5.18
C LEU A 247 11.55 0.49 5.82
N PRO A 248 10.38 0.87 6.38
CA PRO A 248 10.32 1.98 7.29
C PRO A 248 11.17 1.69 8.54
N SER A 249 11.69 2.75 9.16
CA SER A 249 12.36 2.65 10.46
C SER A 249 11.34 2.41 11.58
N THR A 250 11.77 1.68 12.61
CA THR A 250 11.02 1.57 13.87
C THR A 250 11.21 2.77 14.80
N SER A 251 12.27 3.57 14.58
CA SER A 251 12.72 4.59 15.53
C SER A 251 12.41 6.02 15.09
N PHE A 252 12.68 6.43 13.84
CA PHE A 252 12.41 7.80 13.34
C PHE A 252 12.51 7.85 11.81
N VAL A 253 11.96 8.88 11.17
CA VAL A 253 12.06 9.10 9.72
C VAL A 253 13.28 9.95 9.40
N ARG A 254 13.98 9.65 8.30
CA ARG A 254 15.05 10.50 7.80
C ARG A 254 14.47 11.81 7.24
N GLN A 255 14.85 12.93 7.84
CA GLN A 255 14.19 14.23 7.68
C GLN A 255 14.13 14.77 6.24
N ASP A 256 15.19 14.61 5.45
CA ASP A 256 15.30 15.23 4.12
C ASP A 256 14.27 14.64 3.14
N TYR A 257 13.83 13.41 3.41
CA TYR A 257 12.77 12.74 2.67
C TYR A 257 11.38 13.34 2.91
N SER A 258 11.23 14.26 3.88
CA SER A 258 10.00 15.04 4.03
C SER A 258 9.71 15.94 2.82
N GLU A 259 10.73 16.24 2.01
CA GLU A 259 10.59 16.96 0.73
C GLU A 259 9.77 16.17 -0.31
N MET A 260 9.54 14.86 -0.11
CA MET A 260 8.58 14.08 -0.91
C MET A 260 7.13 14.58 -0.80
N PHE A 261 6.82 15.39 0.22
CA PHE A 261 5.47 15.84 0.50
C PHE A 261 5.32 17.34 0.28
N ARG A 262 4.23 17.72 -0.38
CA ARG A 262 3.96 19.11 -0.80
C ARG A 262 3.30 19.96 0.29
N ILE A 263 3.43 19.56 1.55
CA ILE A 263 2.91 20.25 2.71
C ILE A 263 3.92 20.15 3.85
N LYS A 264 3.97 21.20 4.68
CA LYS A 264 4.83 21.21 5.85
C LYS A 264 4.40 20.10 6.83
N PRO A 265 5.34 19.33 7.41
CA PRO A 265 5.04 18.43 8.52
C PRO A 265 4.35 19.14 9.69
N GLY A 266 3.64 18.38 10.52
CA GLY A 266 2.97 18.90 11.70
C GLY A 266 3.95 19.53 12.70
N PRO A 267 3.46 20.41 13.60
CA PRO A 267 4.32 21.10 14.56
C PRO A 267 5.08 20.15 15.50
N ASP A 268 4.50 18.99 15.81
CA ASP A 268 5.08 17.98 16.72
C ASP A 268 5.93 16.91 16.00
N ASP A 269 6.01 16.98 14.67
CA ASP A 269 6.71 15.98 13.84
C ASP A 269 8.21 16.27 13.71
N GLN A 270 8.74 17.28 14.41
CA GLN A 270 10.16 17.65 14.39
C GLN A 270 10.72 17.85 12.97
N ALA A 271 9.96 18.59 12.14
CA ALA A 271 10.21 18.77 10.72
C ALA A 271 10.31 17.44 9.95
N GLY A 272 9.37 16.54 10.24
CA GLY A 272 9.19 15.25 9.57
C GLY A 272 10.00 14.09 10.15
N ARG A 273 10.96 14.34 11.05
CA ARG A 273 11.73 13.29 11.75
C ARG A 273 10.86 12.33 12.55
N ASN A 274 9.75 12.84 13.07
CA ASN A 274 8.82 12.12 13.92
C ASN A 274 7.45 11.95 13.26
N ASP A 275 7.41 11.82 11.93
CA ASP A 275 6.17 11.46 11.23
C ASP A 275 5.78 10.02 11.58
N LYS A 276 4.99 9.92 12.66
CA LYS A 276 4.66 8.67 13.36
C LYS A 276 4.03 7.63 12.46
N ALA A 277 3.18 8.06 11.53
CA ALA A 277 2.47 7.15 10.64
C ALA A 277 3.43 6.39 9.72
N LYS A 278 4.64 6.91 9.48
CA LYS A 278 5.66 6.32 8.61
C LYS A 278 6.57 5.33 9.33
N LEU A 279 6.43 5.18 10.64
CA LEU A 279 7.22 4.25 11.44
C LEU A 279 6.55 2.87 11.47
N GLY A 280 7.35 1.83 11.34
CA GLY A 280 6.80 0.49 11.18
C GLY A 280 7.83 -0.60 10.96
N TYR A 281 7.33 -1.77 10.60
CA TYR A 281 8.12 -2.93 10.21
C TYR A 281 7.27 -3.88 9.36
N PHE A 282 7.86 -4.95 8.82
CA PHE A 282 7.14 -5.92 7.99
C PHE A 282 6.88 -7.24 8.72
N VAL A 283 5.71 -7.82 8.48
CA VAL A 283 5.46 -9.26 8.65
C VAL A 283 5.38 -9.87 7.25
N VAL A 284 6.29 -10.79 6.97
CA VAL A 284 6.36 -11.47 5.67
C VAL A 284 5.67 -12.81 5.79
N HIS A 285 4.67 -13.04 4.93
CA HIS A 285 3.97 -14.32 4.83
C HIS A 285 4.53 -15.10 3.65
N VAL A 286 5.17 -16.22 3.94
CA VAL A 286 5.69 -17.13 2.92
C VAL A 286 4.61 -18.14 2.58
N HIS A 287 4.23 -18.21 1.31
CA HIS A 287 3.30 -19.20 0.78
C HIS A 287 4.02 -20.22 -0.10
N GLU A 288 3.35 -21.25 -0.60
CA GLU A 288 3.94 -22.26 -1.51
C GLU A 288 4.62 -21.62 -2.75
N ASP A 289 3.94 -20.65 -3.39
CA ASP A 289 4.34 -20.03 -4.66
C ASP A 289 4.62 -18.52 -4.54
N GLY A 290 5.38 -18.14 -3.51
CA GLY A 290 5.88 -16.77 -3.31
C GLY A 290 5.62 -16.23 -1.90
N HIS A 291 5.68 -14.92 -1.75
CA HIS A 291 5.43 -14.24 -0.47
C HIS A 291 4.56 -13.01 -0.66
N VAL A 292 4.03 -12.51 0.45
CA VAL A 292 3.44 -11.17 0.57
C VAL A 292 4.00 -10.49 1.83
N CYS A 293 4.03 -9.16 1.81
CA CYS A 293 4.52 -8.35 2.92
C CYS A 293 3.37 -7.55 3.52
N ASP A 294 3.04 -7.84 4.78
CA ASP A 294 2.14 -7.03 5.59
C ASP A 294 2.94 -5.94 6.29
N ILE A 295 2.52 -4.68 6.09
CA ILE A 295 3.21 -3.53 6.65
C ILE A 295 2.50 -3.12 7.94
N ILE A 296 3.26 -3.15 9.04
CA ILE A 296 2.77 -2.84 10.38
C ILE A 296 3.26 -1.44 10.75
N ARG A 297 2.34 -0.48 10.80
CA ARG A 297 2.61 0.87 11.33
C ARG A 297 2.61 0.81 12.86
N THR A 298 3.71 1.23 13.48
CA THR A 298 3.81 1.35 14.95
C THR A 298 3.22 2.66 15.45
N TYR A 299 2.96 3.63 14.56
CA TYR A 299 2.53 4.98 14.92
C TYR A 299 3.45 5.66 15.94
N GLY A 300 4.73 5.25 15.97
CA GLY A 300 5.72 5.75 16.92
C GLY A 300 5.36 5.47 18.38
N GLU A 301 4.51 4.47 18.65
CA GLU A 301 4.10 4.04 19.98
C GLU A 301 5.29 3.66 20.85
N THR A 302 5.13 3.85 22.15
CA THR A 302 6.22 3.70 23.13
C THR A 302 5.79 2.83 24.30
N SER A 303 6.75 2.11 24.87
CA SER A 303 6.55 1.34 26.10
C SER A 303 7.63 1.70 27.11
N ALA A 304 7.20 2.21 28.26
CA ALA A 304 8.12 2.51 29.36
C ALA A 304 8.63 1.22 30.03
N PRO A 305 9.82 1.25 30.66
CA PRO A 305 10.34 0.11 31.41
C PRO A 305 9.36 -0.38 32.49
N ASN A 306 9.32 -1.69 32.72
CA ASN A 306 8.52 -2.33 33.78
C ASN A 306 7.00 -2.06 33.73
N THR A 307 6.48 -1.53 32.62
CA THR A 307 5.02 -1.47 32.40
C THR A 307 4.49 -2.87 32.09
N PRO A 308 3.29 -3.26 32.55
CA PRO A 308 2.65 -4.49 32.13
C PRO A 308 2.47 -4.54 30.61
N GLU A 309 2.55 -5.74 30.03
CA GLU A 309 2.14 -5.91 28.63
C GLU A 309 0.63 -5.68 28.52
N PRO A 310 0.17 -4.95 27.49
CA PRO A 310 -1.26 -4.80 27.27
C PRO A 310 -1.88 -6.16 26.96
N ALA A 311 -3.14 -6.34 27.35
CA ALA A 311 -3.89 -7.53 26.98
C ALA A 311 -3.91 -7.67 25.45
N ALA A 312 -3.74 -8.89 24.95
CA ALA A 312 -3.91 -9.16 23.53
C ALA A 312 -5.34 -8.81 23.12
N VAL A 313 -5.47 -7.97 22.10
CA VAL A 313 -6.75 -7.59 21.52
C VAL A 313 -6.87 -8.25 20.17
N GLU A 314 -7.98 -8.93 19.93
CA GLU A 314 -8.27 -9.50 18.61
C GLU A 314 -8.48 -8.36 17.61
N ARG A 315 -7.77 -8.41 16.49
CA ARG A 315 -7.91 -7.44 15.40
C ARG A 315 -8.12 -8.16 14.09
N VAL A 316 -8.89 -7.53 13.21
CA VAL A 316 -9.03 -7.98 11.83
C VAL A 316 -7.66 -7.90 11.14
N ALA A 317 -7.21 -9.05 10.64
CA ALA A 317 -6.01 -9.10 9.82
C ALA A 317 -6.22 -8.31 8.52
N ALA A 318 -5.21 -7.53 8.13
CA ALA A 318 -5.20 -6.92 6.81
C ALA A 318 -5.11 -8.01 5.73
N VAL A 319 -5.59 -7.71 4.53
CA VAL A 319 -5.49 -8.62 3.39
C VAL A 319 -4.63 -7.97 2.32
N HIS A 320 -3.53 -8.61 1.92
CA HIS A 320 -2.70 -8.12 0.83
C HIS A 320 -3.48 -8.16 -0.51
N PRO A 321 -3.27 -7.22 -1.46
CA PRO A 321 -4.01 -7.21 -2.73
C PRO A 321 -3.92 -8.53 -3.50
N ARG A 322 -2.77 -9.22 -3.47
CA ARG A 322 -2.59 -10.55 -4.09
C ARG A 322 -3.50 -11.65 -3.50
N LEU A 323 -3.96 -11.48 -2.26
CA LEU A 323 -4.83 -12.41 -1.54
C LEU A 323 -6.30 -11.97 -1.53
N ASN A 324 -6.58 -10.69 -1.83
CA ASN A 324 -7.93 -10.15 -1.77
C ASN A 324 -8.79 -10.57 -2.98
N ARG A 325 -9.70 -11.51 -2.76
CA ARG A 325 -10.64 -12.01 -3.78
C ARG A 325 -11.82 -11.06 -4.02
N HIS A 326 -12.15 -10.24 -3.03
CA HIS A 326 -13.36 -9.41 -3.00
C HIS A 326 -13.07 -7.93 -3.25
N ALA A 327 -11.94 -7.60 -3.88
CA ALA A 327 -11.48 -6.22 -4.10
C ALA A 327 -12.33 -5.47 -5.16
N ALA A 328 -13.59 -5.19 -4.81
CA ALA A 328 -14.60 -4.62 -5.69
C ALA A 328 -14.46 -3.10 -5.92
N LEU A 329 -14.03 -2.39 -4.87
CA LEU A 329 -13.70 -0.96 -4.82
C LEU A 329 -12.21 -0.71 -5.11
N GLY A 330 -11.95 0.28 -5.94
CA GLY A 330 -10.65 0.85 -6.26
C GLY A 330 -10.62 2.38 -6.20
N PHE A 331 -9.53 2.98 -6.66
CA PHE A 331 -9.33 4.43 -6.65
C PHE A 331 -8.97 4.99 -8.03
N ASP A 332 -9.46 6.20 -8.32
CA ASP A 332 -9.03 7.02 -9.45
C ASP A 332 -7.72 7.72 -9.10
N MET A 333 -6.63 7.35 -9.76
CA MET A 333 -5.28 7.86 -9.50
C MET A 333 -5.10 9.21 -10.20
N ARG A 334 -5.85 10.21 -9.73
CA ARG A 334 -5.82 11.59 -10.26
C ARG A 334 -4.53 12.31 -9.91
N GLN A 335 -4.03 12.10 -8.70
CA GLN A 335 -2.71 12.55 -8.29
C GLN A 335 -1.64 11.61 -8.86
N ASN A 336 -0.47 12.17 -9.17
CA ASN A 336 0.65 11.35 -9.63
C ASN A 336 1.08 10.40 -8.51
N TRP A 337 0.89 9.10 -8.73
CA TRP A 337 1.20 8.03 -7.79
C TRP A 337 2.60 7.45 -7.97
N MET A 338 3.36 8.01 -8.91
CA MET A 338 4.76 7.70 -9.21
C MET A 338 5.57 8.99 -9.27
N GLU A 339 5.21 9.98 -8.45
CA GLU A 339 5.93 11.24 -8.41
C GLU A 339 7.39 11.02 -7.99
N ILE A 340 8.31 11.47 -8.84
CA ILE A 340 9.73 11.59 -8.53
C ILE A 340 9.97 13.05 -8.15
N VAL A 341 10.60 13.27 -7.01
CA VAL A 341 11.04 14.59 -6.54
C VAL A 341 12.56 14.62 -6.42
N GLU A 342 13.13 15.82 -6.53
CA GLU A 342 14.53 16.06 -6.19
C GLU A 342 14.61 16.50 -4.73
N ILE A 343 15.32 15.74 -3.89
CA ILE A 343 15.72 16.18 -2.56
C ILE A 343 16.94 17.10 -2.73
N PRO A 344 16.89 18.36 -2.26
CA PRO A 344 18.02 19.28 -2.33
C PRO A 344 19.09 18.94 -1.27
N PRO A 345 20.33 19.43 -1.45
CA PRO A 345 21.32 19.49 -0.37
C PRO A 345 20.76 20.20 0.87
N THR A 346 20.83 19.56 2.03
CA THR A 346 20.29 20.10 3.30
C THR A 346 21.36 20.47 4.33
N GLY A 347 22.65 20.34 4.00
CA GLY A 347 23.76 20.53 4.93
C GLY A 347 24.10 19.30 5.78
N GLY A 348 23.36 18.19 5.64
CA GLY A 348 23.57 16.95 6.39
C GLY A 348 24.43 15.95 5.62
N LEU A 349 23.77 15.22 4.72
CA LEU A 349 24.35 14.21 3.85
C LEU A 349 23.97 14.56 2.40
N ASP A 350 24.77 14.13 1.41
CA ASP A 350 24.60 14.48 -0.02
C ASP A 350 24.71 15.99 -0.34
N GLU A 351 25.65 16.72 0.28
CA GLU A 351 25.73 18.18 0.16
C GLU A 351 26.07 18.71 -1.25
N PHE A 352 26.62 17.85 -2.11
CA PHE A 352 27.16 18.25 -3.40
C PHE A 352 26.25 17.92 -4.60
N ASP A 353 25.08 17.33 -4.36
CA ASP A 353 24.16 16.96 -5.44
C ASP A 353 22.69 16.88 -5.00
N ARG A 354 21.78 16.74 -5.96
CA ARG A 354 20.35 16.47 -5.73
C ARG A 354 20.04 15.01 -5.96
N LYS A 355 19.22 14.46 -5.07
CA LYS A 355 18.83 13.05 -5.12
C LYS A 355 17.41 12.90 -5.65
N GLU A 356 17.23 12.16 -6.73
CA GLU A 356 15.91 11.80 -7.24
C GLU A 356 15.30 10.66 -6.41
N VAL A 357 14.12 10.88 -5.86
CA VAL A 357 13.39 9.88 -5.06
C VAL A 357 11.94 9.78 -5.50
N ARG A 358 11.41 8.56 -5.57
CA ARG A 358 9.99 8.32 -5.84
C ARG A 358 9.19 8.31 -4.54
N ASN A 359 7.99 8.86 -4.50
CA ASN A 359 7.11 8.73 -3.34
C ASN A 359 6.29 7.43 -3.40
N ASP A 360 6.68 6.41 -2.63
CA ASP A 360 6.02 5.09 -2.59
C ASP A 360 4.97 4.93 -1.47
N TYR A 361 4.71 5.96 -0.66
CA TYR A 361 3.65 5.92 0.35
C TYR A 361 2.23 5.69 -0.20
N PRO A 362 1.85 6.22 -1.39
CA PRO A 362 0.60 5.86 -2.04
C PRO A 362 0.50 4.34 -2.30
N LEU A 363 1.61 3.71 -2.73
CA LEU A 363 1.66 2.26 -2.95
C LEU A 363 1.53 1.48 -1.63
N MET A 364 2.28 1.90 -0.60
CA MET A 364 2.21 1.33 0.75
C MET A 364 0.76 1.27 1.23
N ALA A 365 0.04 2.39 1.10
CA ALA A 365 -1.34 2.49 1.54
C ALA A 365 -2.30 1.57 0.74
N ILE A 366 -2.11 1.46 -0.57
CA ILE A 366 -2.92 0.55 -1.41
C ILE A 366 -2.71 -0.91 -0.98
N TRP A 367 -1.46 -1.30 -0.65
CA TRP A 367 -1.16 -2.65 -0.15
C TRP A 367 -1.77 -2.91 1.22
N GLU A 368 -1.61 -1.97 2.15
CA GLU A 368 -2.16 -2.08 3.50
C GLU A 368 -3.68 -2.21 3.52
N MET A 369 -4.37 -1.63 2.54
CA MET A 369 -5.82 -1.73 2.40
C MET A 369 -6.29 -2.97 1.64
N GLY A 370 -5.41 -3.69 0.95
CA GLY A 370 -5.83 -4.79 0.06
C GLY A 370 -6.52 -4.34 -1.22
N VAL A 371 -6.32 -3.09 -1.63
CA VAL A 371 -6.91 -2.54 -2.86
C VAL A 371 -6.18 -3.09 -4.07
N ARG A 372 -6.92 -3.60 -5.05
CA ARG A 372 -6.37 -4.11 -6.31
C ARG A 372 -6.58 -3.16 -7.48
N ARG A 373 -7.70 -2.43 -7.52
CA ARG A 373 -8.15 -1.72 -8.72
C ARG A 373 -7.71 -0.27 -8.69
N LEU A 374 -6.97 0.12 -9.72
CA LEU A 374 -6.45 1.46 -9.89
C LEU A 374 -6.86 1.98 -11.27
N ARG A 375 -7.54 3.11 -11.31
CA ARG A 375 -7.94 3.76 -12.55
C ARG A 375 -6.90 4.82 -12.90
N VAL A 376 -6.26 4.69 -14.06
CA VAL A 376 -5.07 5.46 -14.46
C VAL A 376 -5.27 6.19 -15.79
N PRO A 377 -4.76 7.42 -15.93
CA PRO A 377 -4.93 8.21 -17.14
C PRO A 377 -4.08 7.67 -18.30
N MET A 378 -4.52 7.94 -19.55
CA MET A 378 -3.71 7.72 -20.76
C MET A 378 -2.28 8.28 -20.67
N ARG A 379 -2.06 9.34 -19.87
CA ARG A 379 -0.73 9.91 -19.65
C ARG A 379 0.26 8.91 -19.07
N ASP A 380 -0.17 8.03 -18.17
CA ASP A 380 0.71 7.05 -17.54
C ASP A 380 1.20 6.02 -18.57
N LEU A 381 0.38 5.68 -19.57
CA LEU A 381 0.79 4.81 -20.67
C LEU A 381 1.91 5.43 -21.52
N LEU A 382 2.05 6.77 -21.56
CA LEU A 382 3.08 7.44 -22.35
C LEU A 382 4.47 7.36 -21.69
N VAL A 383 4.54 7.12 -20.38
CA VAL A 383 5.78 7.10 -19.59
C VAL A 383 6.31 5.66 -19.48
N ALA A 384 7.58 5.42 -19.82
CA ALA A 384 8.17 4.08 -19.81
C ALA A 384 8.23 3.46 -18.42
N ASP A 385 8.78 4.19 -17.46
CA ASP A 385 8.91 3.76 -16.06
C ASP A 385 7.54 3.42 -15.45
N ALA A 386 6.48 4.15 -15.85
CA ALA A 386 5.11 3.87 -15.44
C ALA A 386 4.61 2.51 -15.95
N ARG A 387 4.88 2.20 -17.22
CA ARG A 387 4.52 0.90 -17.83
C ARG A 387 5.22 -0.26 -17.11
N GLU A 388 6.51 -0.13 -16.85
CA GLU A 388 7.30 -1.14 -16.14
C GLU A 388 6.81 -1.33 -14.71
N ARG A 389 6.54 -0.23 -14.00
CA ARG A 389 6.01 -0.28 -12.64
C ARG A 389 4.64 -0.92 -12.58
N MET A 390 3.72 -0.58 -13.48
CA MET A 390 2.41 -1.24 -13.53
C MET A 390 2.56 -2.75 -13.75
N ARG A 391 3.45 -3.20 -14.66
CA ARG A 391 3.75 -4.64 -14.84
C ARG A 391 4.30 -5.29 -13.57
N ALA A 392 5.21 -4.62 -12.86
CA ALA A 392 5.73 -5.12 -11.59
C ALA A 392 4.62 -5.26 -10.53
N LEU A 393 3.69 -4.30 -10.48
CA LEU A 393 2.57 -4.31 -9.54
C LEU A 393 1.48 -5.33 -9.88
N LYS A 394 1.29 -5.70 -11.16
CA LYS A 394 0.37 -6.80 -11.50
C LYS A 394 0.73 -8.10 -10.78
N ARG A 395 2.01 -8.38 -10.55
CA ARG A 395 2.46 -9.56 -9.78
C ARG A 395 1.98 -9.55 -8.33
N HIS A 396 1.69 -8.36 -7.80
CA HIS A 396 1.14 -8.15 -6.46
C HIS A 396 -0.40 -8.08 -6.43
N GLY A 397 -1.08 -8.45 -7.51
CA GLY A 397 -2.55 -8.50 -7.59
C GLY A 397 -3.22 -7.24 -8.14
N HIS A 398 -2.44 -6.23 -8.54
CA HIS A 398 -2.98 -4.97 -9.05
C HIS A 398 -3.60 -5.10 -10.44
N GLU A 399 -4.72 -4.40 -10.62
CA GLU A 399 -5.53 -4.31 -11.82
C GLU A 399 -5.63 -2.84 -12.23
N PHE A 400 -5.25 -2.53 -13.47
CA PHE A 400 -5.24 -1.16 -13.98
C PHE A 400 -6.35 -0.95 -15.00
N THR A 401 -7.24 0.00 -14.74
CA THR A 401 -8.23 0.48 -15.70
C THR A 401 -7.70 1.73 -16.38
N LEU A 402 -7.40 1.64 -17.67
CA LEU A 402 -7.00 2.79 -18.47
C LEU A 402 -8.19 3.71 -18.70
N PHE A 403 -8.02 5.02 -18.66
CA PHE A 403 -9.04 5.93 -19.18
C PHE A 403 -8.51 6.98 -20.16
N SER A 404 -9.33 7.28 -21.17
CA SER A 404 -9.05 8.28 -22.19
C SER A 404 -10.31 9.02 -22.61
N PHE A 405 -10.16 9.98 -23.54
CA PHE A 405 -11.26 10.72 -24.13
C PHE A 405 -11.19 10.65 -25.65
N GLY A 406 -12.32 10.35 -26.27
CA GLY A 406 -12.48 10.28 -27.73
C GLY A 406 -11.73 9.14 -28.40
N GLU A 407 -11.62 9.24 -29.72
CA GLU A 407 -10.83 8.33 -30.55
C GLU A 407 -9.33 8.65 -30.41
N PRO A 408 -8.47 7.70 -29.99
CA PRO A 408 -7.03 7.93 -29.90
C PRO A 408 -6.40 8.11 -31.29
N ASP A 409 -5.31 8.89 -31.38
CA ASP A 409 -4.50 8.98 -32.59
C ASP A 409 -3.74 7.68 -32.90
N GLU A 410 -3.13 7.58 -34.08
CA GLU A 410 -2.44 6.36 -34.54
C GLU A 410 -1.33 5.90 -33.59
N ARG A 411 -0.47 6.83 -33.15
CA ARG A 411 0.60 6.54 -32.19
C ARG A 411 0.05 5.99 -30.88
N THR A 412 -1.01 6.59 -30.36
CA THR A 412 -1.64 6.17 -29.11
C THR A 412 -2.30 4.80 -29.27
N ARG A 413 -2.94 4.52 -30.40
CA ARG A 413 -3.49 3.18 -30.69
C ARG A 413 -2.42 2.09 -30.66
N GLU A 414 -1.28 2.34 -31.31
CA GLU A 414 -0.16 1.40 -31.31
C GLU A 414 0.37 1.16 -29.90
N LEU A 415 0.49 2.22 -29.09
CA LEU A 415 0.89 2.10 -27.69
C LEU A 415 -0.10 1.28 -26.85
N ILE A 416 -1.41 1.50 -27.02
CA ILE A 416 -2.44 0.71 -26.33
C ILE A 416 -2.32 -0.76 -26.72
N VAL A 417 -2.27 -1.07 -28.02
CA VAL A 417 -2.18 -2.46 -28.50
C VAL A 417 -0.90 -3.15 -28.01
N ALA A 418 0.24 -2.44 -28.03
CA ALA A 418 1.52 -2.99 -27.61
C ALA A 418 1.65 -3.18 -26.09
N ASN A 419 0.81 -2.55 -25.28
CA ASN A 419 0.87 -2.59 -23.82
C ASN A 419 -0.46 -2.97 -23.16
N GLN A 420 -1.37 -3.58 -23.92
CA GLN A 420 -2.66 -4.03 -23.40
C GLN A 420 -2.51 -5.06 -22.28
N ASP A 421 -1.37 -5.76 -22.22
CA ASP A 421 -0.99 -6.68 -21.15
C ASP A 421 -1.00 -6.03 -19.76
N ILE A 422 -0.91 -4.70 -19.66
CA ILE A 422 -0.94 -3.95 -18.41
C ILE A 422 -2.37 -3.86 -17.84
N PHE A 423 -3.35 -3.63 -18.70
CA PHE A 423 -4.68 -3.20 -18.28
C PHE A 423 -5.63 -4.38 -18.05
N SER A 424 -6.65 -4.17 -17.22
CA SER A 424 -7.78 -5.08 -17.01
C SER A 424 -9.07 -4.57 -17.66
N ALA A 425 -9.12 -3.28 -18.00
CA ALA A 425 -10.22 -2.62 -18.69
C ALA A 425 -9.76 -1.30 -19.31
N TRP A 426 -10.54 -0.77 -20.26
CA TRP A 426 -10.35 0.55 -20.83
C TRP A 426 -11.66 1.34 -20.88
N GLU A 427 -11.68 2.51 -20.24
CA GLU A 427 -12.79 3.47 -20.27
C GLU A 427 -12.55 4.58 -21.29
N ILE A 428 -13.54 4.83 -22.15
CA ILE A 428 -13.48 5.85 -23.19
C ILE A 428 -14.57 6.89 -22.94
N GLY A 429 -14.16 8.10 -22.55
CA GLY A 429 -15.02 9.27 -22.49
C GLY A 429 -15.46 9.72 -23.88
N VAL A 430 -16.76 9.94 -24.09
CA VAL A 430 -17.34 10.39 -25.36
C VAL A 430 -18.21 11.62 -25.15
N ASN A 431 -18.16 12.56 -26.09
CA ASN A 431 -19.11 13.66 -26.19
C ASN A 431 -20.12 13.34 -27.30
N SER A 432 -21.41 13.34 -26.95
CA SER A 432 -22.52 13.08 -27.87
C SER A 432 -22.49 13.99 -29.11
N GLU A 433 -22.02 15.24 -28.99
CA GLU A 433 -21.96 16.20 -30.09
C GLU A 433 -21.01 15.80 -31.23
N VAL A 434 -20.00 14.99 -30.91
CA VAL A 434 -18.98 14.55 -31.88
C VAL A 434 -18.96 13.04 -32.07
N LEU A 435 -19.86 12.32 -31.41
CA LEU A 435 -19.89 10.85 -31.38
C LEU A 435 -19.91 10.26 -32.79
N GLU A 436 -20.77 10.78 -33.69
CA GLU A 436 -20.88 10.31 -35.08
C GLU A 436 -19.56 10.34 -35.85
N ARG A 437 -18.68 11.29 -35.52
CA ARG A 437 -17.37 11.42 -36.17
C ARG A 437 -16.36 10.39 -35.67
N ILE A 438 -16.45 9.98 -34.41
CA ILE A 438 -15.41 9.20 -33.71
C ILE A 438 -15.83 7.74 -33.45
N ILE A 439 -17.12 7.41 -33.53
CA ILE A 439 -17.66 6.11 -33.12
C ILE A 439 -17.09 4.93 -33.91
N GLY A 440 -16.92 5.10 -35.23
CA GLY A 440 -16.29 4.07 -36.07
C GLY A 440 -14.83 3.82 -35.69
N GLY A 441 -14.11 4.89 -35.35
CA GLY A 441 -12.74 4.81 -34.86
C GLY A 441 -12.62 4.08 -33.53
N ILE A 442 -13.51 4.40 -32.58
CA ILE A 442 -13.62 3.72 -31.28
C ILE A 442 -13.90 2.23 -31.48
N GLY A 443 -14.91 1.87 -32.28
CA GLY A 443 -15.22 0.47 -32.58
C GLY A 443 -14.06 -0.29 -33.23
N ASN A 444 -13.32 0.36 -34.13
CA ASN A 444 -12.17 -0.24 -34.79
C ASN A 444 -11.00 -0.52 -33.84
N ILE A 445 -10.67 0.39 -32.92
CA ILE A 445 -9.59 0.15 -31.94
C ILE A 445 -10.02 -0.84 -30.86
N ALA A 446 -11.28 -0.79 -30.42
CA ALA A 446 -11.81 -1.72 -29.43
C ALA A 446 -11.69 -3.19 -29.88
N ARG A 447 -11.97 -3.49 -31.15
CA ARG A 447 -11.80 -4.85 -31.71
C ARG A 447 -10.34 -5.30 -31.91
N ARG A 448 -9.36 -4.41 -31.69
CA ARG A 448 -7.92 -4.73 -31.83
C ARG A 448 -7.26 -5.08 -30.49
N VAL A 449 -7.99 -4.95 -29.38
CA VAL A 449 -7.50 -5.22 -28.03
C VAL A 449 -8.33 -6.31 -27.38
N ASP A 450 -7.70 -7.10 -26.52
CA ASP A 450 -8.35 -8.11 -25.68
C ASP A 450 -8.62 -7.51 -24.29
N LEU A 451 -9.33 -6.38 -24.26
CA LEU A 451 -9.66 -5.63 -23.06
C LEU A 451 -11.15 -5.33 -23.02
N PRO A 452 -11.82 -5.50 -21.88
CA PRO A 452 -13.17 -4.98 -21.68
C PRO A 452 -13.24 -3.47 -21.89
N ILE A 453 -14.10 -3.01 -22.79
CA ILE A 453 -14.26 -1.59 -23.14
C ILE A 453 -15.52 -1.01 -22.52
N TYR A 454 -15.38 0.13 -21.83
CA TYR A 454 -16.48 0.85 -21.20
C TYR A 454 -16.63 2.23 -21.83
N LEU A 455 -17.86 2.61 -22.17
CA LEU A 455 -18.15 3.99 -22.60
C LEU A 455 -18.54 4.86 -21.42
N SER A 456 -18.00 6.07 -21.36
CA SER A 456 -18.36 7.10 -20.40
C SER A 456 -18.88 8.32 -21.13
N ARG A 457 -20.07 8.81 -20.76
CA ARG A 457 -20.69 9.96 -21.43
C ARG A 457 -20.30 11.27 -20.76
N LEU A 458 -19.80 12.25 -21.51
CA LEU A 458 -19.69 13.63 -21.03
C LEU A 458 -21.09 14.26 -20.91
N ARG A 459 -21.32 14.96 -19.80
CA ARG A 459 -22.58 15.65 -19.52
C ARG A 459 -22.61 17.03 -20.20
N SER A 460 -23.74 17.39 -20.78
CA SER A 460 -23.94 18.68 -21.45
C SER A 460 -24.12 19.83 -20.44
N ILE A 461 -23.94 21.07 -20.92
CA ILE A 461 -24.12 22.30 -20.13
C ILE A 461 -25.50 22.35 -19.47
N ASP A 462 -26.55 21.95 -20.17
CA ASP A 462 -27.91 22.02 -19.66
C ASP A 462 -28.19 20.96 -18.59
N GLU A 463 -27.59 19.77 -18.71
CA GLU A 463 -27.65 18.74 -17.67
C GLU A 463 -26.92 19.18 -16.40
N LEU A 464 -25.77 19.86 -16.55
CA LEU A 464 -25.02 20.43 -15.43
C LEU A 464 -25.82 21.52 -14.70
N ARG A 465 -26.53 22.36 -15.46
CA ARG A 465 -27.44 23.39 -14.91
C ARG A 465 -28.60 22.76 -14.18
N ALA A 466 -29.18 21.68 -14.71
CA ALA A 466 -30.27 20.97 -14.06
C ALA A 466 -29.83 20.34 -12.73
N GLU A 467 -28.62 19.76 -12.67
CA GLU A 467 -28.07 19.14 -11.45
C GLU A 467 -27.77 20.16 -10.35
N SER A 468 -27.17 21.30 -10.70
CA SER A 468 -26.62 22.25 -9.71
C SER A 468 -27.39 23.57 -9.59
N GLY A 469 -28.49 23.72 -10.33
CA GLY A 469 -29.28 24.94 -10.42
C GLY A 469 -28.61 26.11 -11.16
N ARG A 470 -27.33 25.97 -11.56
CA ARG A 470 -26.57 26.95 -12.34
C ARG A 470 -25.47 26.27 -13.15
N TYR A 471 -24.85 26.97 -14.09
CA TYR A 471 -23.73 26.38 -14.83
C TYR A 471 -22.41 26.66 -14.13
N PHE A 472 -21.64 25.60 -13.88
CA PHE A 472 -20.24 25.68 -13.52
C PHE A 472 -19.39 25.13 -14.67
N HIS A 473 -18.27 25.78 -14.96
CA HIS A 473 -17.35 25.34 -16.02
C HIS A 473 -16.50 24.15 -15.53
N VAL A 474 -17.14 22.99 -15.40
CA VAL A 474 -16.56 21.75 -14.86
C VAL A 474 -16.90 20.57 -15.77
N ILE A 475 -16.03 19.58 -15.80
CA ILE A 475 -16.24 18.35 -16.58
C ILE A 475 -16.91 17.32 -15.67
N ASN A 476 -18.08 16.82 -16.09
CA ASN A 476 -18.70 15.64 -15.50
C ASN A 476 -18.86 14.56 -16.56
N GLN A 477 -18.64 13.31 -16.16
CA GLN A 477 -18.72 12.16 -17.04
C GLN A 477 -19.41 10.98 -16.36
N GLY A 478 -19.99 10.10 -17.15
CA GLY A 478 -20.69 8.89 -16.73
C GLY A 478 -22.20 8.98 -16.93
N PHE A 479 -22.80 7.81 -17.10
CA PHE A 479 -24.24 7.60 -17.24
C PHE A 479 -24.92 7.65 -15.87
N LEU A 480 -26.15 8.14 -15.86
CA LEU A 480 -27.08 8.05 -14.76
C LEU A 480 -28.12 6.97 -15.07
N ALA A 481 -28.86 6.53 -14.05
CA ALA A 481 -29.88 5.50 -14.21
C ALA A 481 -30.96 5.83 -15.26
N ASN A 482 -31.27 7.12 -15.42
CA ASN A 482 -32.25 7.60 -16.39
C ASN A 482 -31.72 7.66 -17.84
N ASP A 483 -30.47 7.32 -18.11
CA ASP A 483 -29.89 7.32 -19.46
C ASP A 483 -30.10 5.98 -20.21
N LEU A 484 -30.99 5.11 -19.74
CA LEU A 484 -31.20 3.75 -20.27
C LEU A 484 -31.43 3.70 -21.79
N ASP A 485 -32.28 4.57 -22.32
CA ASP A 485 -32.58 4.59 -23.75
C ASP A 485 -31.36 5.00 -24.59
N GLN A 486 -30.51 5.86 -24.06
CA GLN A 486 -29.28 6.26 -24.74
C GLN A 486 -28.26 5.11 -24.74
N MET A 487 -28.14 4.39 -23.62
CA MET A 487 -27.29 3.19 -23.54
C MET A 487 -27.74 2.12 -24.53
N LYS A 488 -29.06 1.86 -24.63
CA LYS A 488 -29.63 0.97 -25.66
C LYS A 488 -29.33 1.45 -27.07
N GLY A 489 -29.46 2.76 -27.31
CA GLY A 489 -29.13 3.37 -28.59
C GLY A 489 -27.67 3.15 -28.99
N LEU A 490 -26.73 3.26 -28.05
CA LEU A 490 -25.30 3.00 -28.27
C LEU A 490 -25.02 1.52 -28.56
N LEU A 491 -25.64 0.59 -27.82
CA LEU A 491 -25.49 -0.85 -28.05
C LEU A 491 -26.05 -1.30 -29.41
N ALA A 492 -27.06 -0.59 -29.92
CA ALA A 492 -27.66 -0.85 -31.23
C ALA A 492 -26.84 -0.31 -32.41
N ARG A 493 -25.72 0.38 -32.18
CA ARG A 493 -24.85 0.91 -33.23
C ARG A 493 -23.98 -0.19 -33.82
N ASP A 494 -24.05 -0.37 -35.14
CA ASP A 494 -23.21 -1.34 -35.88
C ASP A 494 -21.72 -1.10 -35.63
N GLU A 495 -21.31 0.16 -35.45
CA GLU A 495 -19.93 0.53 -35.17
C GLU A 495 -19.42 -0.02 -33.82
N LEU A 496 -20.31 -0.16 -32.84
CA LEU A 496 -20.00 -0.58 -31.47
C LEU A 496 -20.43 -2.03 -31.17
N ALA A 497 -21.18 -2.67 -32.07
CA ALA A 497 -21.63 -4.04 -31.89
C ALA A 497 -20.44 -4.99 -31.65
N GLY A 498 -20.47 -5.67 -30.49
CA GLY A 498 -19.41 -6.56 -30.03
C GLY A 498 -18.07 -5.88 -29.68
N ALA A 499 -18.04 -4.55 -29.60
CA ALA A 499 -16.85 -3.76 -29.31
C ALA A 499 -16.88 -3.07 -27.94
N ILE A 500 -18.03 -3.09 -27.24
CA ILE A 500 -18.18 -2.53 -25.90
C ILE A 500 -18.75 -3.57 -24.94
N ASP A 501 -18.23 -3.57 -23.72
CA ASP A 501 -18.54 -4.55 -22.67
C ASP A 501 -19.28 -3.92 -21.48
N GLY A 502 -19.37 -2.59 -21.43
CA GLY A 502 -19.94 -1.90 -20.30
C GLY A 502 -20.10 -0.39 -20.46
N PHE A 503 -20.68 0.19 -19.40
CA PHE A 503 -20.83 1.63 -19.26
C PHE A 503 -20.23 2.12 -17.95
N VAL A 504 -19.73 3.35 -17.99
CA VAL A 504 -19.30 4.07 -16.80
C VAL A 504 -20.49 4.80 -16.20
N PHE A 505 -20.86 4.47 -14.97
CA PHE A 505 -21.93 5.13 -14.22
C PHE A 505 -21.35 6.19 -13.28
N ARG A 506 -22.07 7.30 -13.09
CA ARG A 506 -21.67 8.36 -12.17
C ARG A 506 -22.55 8.36 -10.93
N LEU A 507 -21.91 8.37 -9.76
CA LEU A 507 -22.57 8.44 -8.46
C LEU A 507 -22.39 9.84 -7.86
N THR A 508 -23.43 10.68 -7.92
CA THR A 508 -23.42 12.05 -7.39
C THR A 508 -23.45 12.09 -5.85
N ALA A 509 -22.93 13.17 -5.25
CA ALA A 509 -22.74 13.26 -3.79
C ALA A 509 -24.02 13.12 -2.94
N ASP A 510 -25.17 13.46 -3.51
CA ASP A 510 -26.50 13.39 -2.90
C ASP A 510 -27.12 11.99 -2.91
N ARG A 511 -26.58 11.08 -3.74
CA ARG A 511 -27.06 9.70 -3.86
C ARG A 511 -26.45 8.80 -2.78
N ASN A 512 -27.26 7.90 -2.24
CA ASN A 512 -26.79 6.83 -1.37
C ASN A 512 -25.91 5.83 -2.18
N PRO A 513 -24.70 5.48 -1.71
CA PRO A 513 -23.82 4.60 -2.45
C PRO A 513 -24.35 3.18 -2.65
N TRP A 514 -24.98 2.61 -1.62
CA TRP A 514 -25.55 1.26 -1.69
C TRP A 514 -26.59 1.19 -2.80
N GLU A 515 -27.61 2.04 -2.75
CA GLU A 515 -28.69 2.05 -3.74
C GLU A 515 -28.19 2.28 -5.16
N ALA A 516 -27.27 3.24 -5.35
CA ALA A 516 -26.77 3.58 -6.68
C ALA A 516 -25.89 2.48 -7.29
N VAL A 517 -25.10 1.76 -6.48
CA VAL A 517 -24.32 0.61 -6.95
C VAL A 517 -25.25 -0.56 -7.31
N GLN A 518 -26.29 -0.82 -6.51
CA GLN A 518 -27.31 -1.84 -6.82
C GLN A 518 -28.02 -1.52 -8.15
N GLU A 519 -28.50 -0.29 -8.30
CA GLU A 519 -29.19 0.20 -9.51
C GLU A 519 -28.29 0.11 -10.76
N ALA A 520 -27.02 0.52 -10.66
CA ALA A 520 -26.07 0.41 -11.77
C ALA A 520 -25.84 -1.06 -12.18
N GLY A 521 -25.69 -1.96 -11.21
CA GLY A 521 -25.54 -3.40 -11.47
C GLY A 521 -26.76 -4.03 -12.12
N GLU A 522 -27.96 -3.65 -11.67
CA GLU A 522 -29.23 -4.12 -12.25
C GLU A 522 -29.42 -3.62 -13.69
N LEU A 523 -29.18 -2.33 -13.95
CA LEU A 523 -29.28 -1.75 -15.29
C LEU A 523 -28.26 -2.36 -16.24
N ALA A 524 -27.01 -2.53 -15.81
CA ALA A 524 -25.99 -3.19 -16.61
C ALA A 524 -26.38 -4.66 -16.91
N GLY A 525 -26.93 -5.37 -15.92
CA GLY A 525 -27.46 -6.72 -16.09
C GLY A 525 -28.61 -6.79 -17.11
N GLN A 526 -29.57 -5.86 -17.06
CA GLN A 526 -30.66 -5.76 -18.04
C GLN A 526 -30.16 -5.53 -19.47
N LEU A 527 -29.03 -4.83 -19.61
CA LEU A 527 -28.38 -4.55 -20.89
C LEU A 527 -27.41 -5.66 -21.34
N GLY A 528 -27.14 -6.67 -20.51
CA GLY A 528 -26.17 -7.73 -20.80
C GLY A 528 -24.72 -7.25 -20.79
N VAL A 529 -24.42 -6.20 -20.04
CA VAL A 529 -23.09 -5.55 -19.96
C VAL A 529 -22.64 -5.40 -18.51
N LYS A 530 -21.45 -4.83 -18.29
CA LYS A 530 -20.88 -4.52 -16.97
C LYS A 530 -20.98 -3.03 -16.63
N ALA A 531 -20.87 -2.71 -15.33
CA ALA A 531 -20.85 -1.34 -14.83
C ALA A 531 -19.50 -0.99 -14.21
N SER A 532 -18.92 0.14 -14.62
CA SER A 532 -17.85 0.82 -13.88
C SER A 532 -18.44 2.05 -13.19
N VAL A 533 -18.57 2.04 -11.86
CA VAL A 533 -19.22 3.12 -11.10
C VAL A 533 -18.16 4.07 -10.56
N HIS A 534 -18.29 5.36 -10.89
CA HIS A 534 -17.43 6.42 -10.36
C HIS A 534 -18.08 7.05 -9.14
N LEU A 535 -17.54 6.74 -7.97
CA LEU A 535 -17.96 7.29 -6.70
C LEU A 535 -17.38 8.69 -6.52
N ARG A 536 -18.22 9.70 -6.69
CA ARG A 536 -17.82 11.10 -6.52
C ARG A 536 -17.76 11.46 -5.03
N MET A 537 -16.65 12.04 -4.61
CA MET A 537 -16.40 12.50 -3.23
C MET A 537 -16.56 14.02 -3.06
N CYS A 538 -17.29 14.67 -3.97
CA CYS A 538 -17.60 16.10 -3.90
C CYS A 538 -18.98 16.43 -4.46
N GLY A 539 -19.54 17.54 -3.99
CA GLY A 539 -20.79 18.12 -4.48
C GLY A 539 -20.68 18.65 -5.91
N ALA A 540 -21.80 19.15 -6.46
CA ALA A 540 -21.83 19.72 -7.80
C ALA A 540 -21.16 21.09 -7.89
N ASN A 541 -21.13 21.85 -6.79
CA ASN A 541 -20.52 23.17 -6.70
C ASN A 541 -19.00 23.06 -6.49
N PRO A 542 -18.14 23.55 -7.42
CA PRO A 542 -16.68 23.50 -7.28
C PRO A 542 -16.11 24.36 -6.16
N ALA A 543 -16.89 25.28 -5.58
CA ALA A 543 -16.45 26.12 -4.47
C ALA A 543 -16.80 25.53 -3.09
N GLU A 544 -17.62 24.49 -3.02
CA GLU A 544 -17.96 23.84 -1.76
C GLU A 544 -16.87 22.83 -1.39
N ALA A 545 -16.30 23.04 -0.20
CA ALA A 545 -15.36 22.09 0.38
C ALA A 545 -16.12 20.89 0.96
N LYS A 546 -15.54 19.69 0.81
CA LYS A 546 -16.06 18.46 1.43
C LYS A 546 -15.00 17.83 2.32
N GLU A 547 -14.80 18.43 3.48
CA GLU A 547 -13.76 18.08 4.47
C GLU A 547 -14.33 17.34 5.69
N ASP A 548 -15.38 16.54 5.46
CA ASP A 548 -16.09 15.79 6.47
C ASP A 548 -15.66 14.31 6.40
N ASP A 549 -14.77 13.92 7.31
CA ASP A 549 -14.19 12.56 7.36
C ASP A 549 -15.25 11.50 7.63
N LEU A 550 -16.29 11.79 8.42
CA LEU A 550 -17.39 10.85 8.64
C LEU A 550 -18.16 10.60 7.34
N TRP A 551 -18.49 11.67 6.59
CA TRP A 551 -19.14 11.52 5.29
C TRP A 551 -18.29 10.73 4.29
N VAL A 552 -16.99 11.02 4.21
CA VAL A 552 -16.04 10.29 3.33
C VAL A 552 -16.02 8.81 3.70
N THR A 553 -15.86 8.52 5.00
CA THR A 553 -15.73 7.17 5.54
C THR A 553 -17.00 6.35 5.32
N ASN A 554 -18.16 6.90 5.66
CA ASN A 554 -19.47 6.28 5.44
C ASN A 554 -19.67 5.95 3.97
N ARG A 555 -19.42 6.93 3.10
CA ARG A 555 -19.65 6.80 1.66
C ARG A 555 -18.79 5.71 1.03
N ILE A 556 -17.55 5.57 1.48
CA ILE A 556 -16.63 4.52 1.02
C ILE A 556 -17.03 3.16 1.56
N ALA A 557 -17.40 3.04 2.84
CA ALA A 557 -17.81 1.78 3.46
C ALA A 557 -19.01 1.17 2.73
N GLU A 558 -20.04 1.98 2.47
CA GLU A 558 -21.24 1.55 1.77
C GLU A 558 -20.96 1.16 0.32
N ALA A 559 -20.15 1.95 -0.38
CA ALA A 559 -19.77 1.65 -1.75
C ALA A 559 -18.97 0.34 -1.86
N LEU A 560 -18.06 0.09 -0.91
CA LEU A 560 -17.26 -1.13 -0.83
C LEU A 560 -18.18 -2.35 -0.65
N LEU A 561 -19.02 -2.35 0.39
CA LEU A 561 -19.91 -3.48 0.66
C LEU A 561 -20.88 -3.71 -0.51
N ALA A 562 -21.45 -2.65 -1.08
CA ALA A 562 -22.35 -2.76 -2.22
C ALA A 562 -21.65 -3.41 -3.43
N ALA A 563 -20.42 -2.99 -3.73
CA ALA A 563 -19.63 -3.51 -4.84
C ALA A 563 -19.30 -5.00 -4.65
N CYS A 564 -19.01 -5.45 -3.42
CA CYS A 564 -18.75 -6.86 -3.14
C CYS A 564 -19.94 -7.77 -3.41
N THR A 565 -21.17 -7.24 -3.39
CA THR A 565 -22.41 -8.01 -3.67
C THR A 565 -22.78 -8.10 -5.15
N LYS A 566 -21.94 -7.58 -6.05
CA LYS A 566 -22.21 -7.51 -7.50
C LYS A 566 -21.00 -7.96 -8.31
N ASP A 567 -21.12 -9.10 -8.98
CA ASP A 567 -20.06 -9.64 -9.85
C ASP A 567 -19.85 -8.84 -11.15
N ASN A 568 -20.83 -8.00 -11.54
CA ASN A 568 -20.80 -7.20 -12.76
C ASN A 568 -20.51 -5.71 -12.52
N VAL A 569 -20.10 -5.33 -11.30
CA VAL A 569 -19.81 -3.93 -10.94
C VAL A 569 -18.38 -3.79 -10.41
N SER A 570 -17.68 -2.77 -10.89
CA SER A 570 -16.48 -2.23 -10.25
C SER A 570 -16.74 -0.79 -9.79
N VAL A 571 -16.23 -0.40 -8.62
CA VAL A 571 -16.39 0.98 -8.12
C VAL A 571 -15.03 1.66 -8.03
N PHE A 572 -14.93 2.92 -8.46
CA PHE A 572 -13.74 3.76 -8.30
C PHE A 572 -14.08 5.01 -7.50
N ALA A 573 -13.50 5.15 -6.31
CA ALA A 573 -13.55 6.38 -5.53
C ALA A 573 -12.61 7.43 -6.15
N ASP A 574 -13.13 8.65 -6.34
CA ASP A 574 -12.45 9.65 -7.16
C ASP A 574 -11.42 10.53 -6.42
N THR A 575 -11.19 10.21 -5.14
CA THR A 575 -10.35 10.98 -4.23
C THR A 575 -9.59 10.05 -3.30
N PHE A 576 -8.39 9.65 -3.72
CA PHE A 576 -7.50 8.80 -2.92
C PHE A 576 -6.75 9.62 -1.87
N ILE A 577 -6.05 10.66 -2.32
CA ILE A 577 -5.34 11.63 -1.49
C ILE A 577 -6.15 12.92 -1.45
N ASP A 578 -6.09 13.65 -0.33
CA ASP A 578 -6.65 15.00 -0.18
C ASP A 578 -6.41 15.87 -1.41
N ASN A 579 -7.47 16.57 -1.79
CA ASN A 579 -7.42 17.67 -2.74
C ASN A 579 -7.64 18.97 -1.98
N ASP A 580 -6.55 19.56 -1.52
CA ASP A 580 -6.50 20.75 -0.64
C ASP A 580 -6.39 22.08 -1.43
N ARG A 581 -6.44 22.02 -2.77
CA ARG A 581 -6.21 23.17 -3.66
C ARG A 581 -7.06 23.11 -4.92
N GLY A 582 -7.30 24.28 -5.51
CA GLY A 582 -8.07 24.39 -6.75
C GLY A 582 -9.57 24.18 -6.55
N TYR A 583 -10.22 23.51 -7.51
CA TYR A 583 -11.66 23.22 -7.45
C TYR A 583 -11.96 21.97 -6.61
N PHE A 584 -13.12 21.98 -5.95
CA PHE A 584 -13.62 20.87 -5.14
C PHE A 584 -12.61 20.47 -4.04
N VAL A 585 -12.31 21.40 -3.13
CA VAL A 585 -11.51 21.09 -1.95
C VAL A 585 -12.19 19.95 -1.17
N ARG A 586 -11.48 18.89 -0.82
CA ARG A 586 -12.08 17.71 -0.18
C ARG A 586 -11.04 16.77 0.40
N ASN A 587 -11.46 16.03 1.42
CA ASN A 587 -10.65 14.99 2.02
C ASN A 587 -10.67 13.72 1.17
N GLY A 588 -9.50 13.09 1.04
CA GLY A 588 -9.37 11.73 0.54
C GLY A 588 -9.39 10.72 1.70
N ILE A 589 -8.85 9.53 1.44
CA ILE A 589 -8.58 8.56 2.50
C ILE A 589 -7.14 8.65 3.04
N LEU A 590 -6.29 9.41 2.35
CA LEU A 590 -4.96 9.80 2.79
C LEU A 590 -4.86 11.32 2.82
N ASP A 591 -4.10 11.85 3.77
CA ASP A 591 -3.76 13.28 3.79
C ASP A 591 -2.66 13.63 2.77
N ARG A 592 -2.25 14.90 2.72
CA ARG A 592 -1.19 15.40 1.82
C ARG A 592 0.23 14.97 2.18
N LEU A 593 0.43 14.37 3.36
CA LEU A 593 1.65 13.66 3.77
C LEU A 593 1.57 12.16 3.42
N ASN A 594 0.50 11.72 2.76
CA ASN A 594 0.14 10.31 2.52
C ASN A 594 -0.04 9.51 3.82
N ASN A 595 -0.43 10.17 4.91
CA ASN A 595 -0.77 9.51 6.17
C ASN A 595 -2.24 9.03 6.15
N PRO A 596 -2.53 7.86 6.75
CA PRO A 596 -3.89 7.34 6.86
C PRO A 596 -4.90 8.31 7.49
N ARG A 597 -6.07 8.46 6.86
CA ARG A 597 -7.29 9.02 7.48
C ARG A 597 -8.24 7.90 7.90
N GLN A 598 -9.34 8.25 8.58
CA GLN A 598 -10.37 7.30 9.01
C GLN A 598 -10.85 6.36 7.88
N GLY A 599 -11.09 6.91 6.67
CA GLY A 599 -11.51 6.14 5.51
C GLY A 599 -10.51 5.07 5.04
N PHE A 600 -9.21 5.27 5.24
CA PHE A 600 -8.19 4.25 4.94
C PHE A 600 -8.39 3.02 5.85
N HIS A 601 -8.57 3.24 7.14
CA HIS A 601 -8.76 2.16 8.10
C HIS A 601 -10.03 1.37 7.80
N VAL A 602 -11.11 2.08 7.47
CA VAL A 602 -12.37 1.42 7.12
C VAL A 602 -12.24 0.52 5.90
N VAL A 603 -11.55 0.95 4.84
CA VAL A 603 -11.29 0.08 3.68
C VAL A 603 -10.46 -1.13 4.09
N ARG A 604 -9.35 -0.91 4.83
CA ARG A 604 -8.44 -1.96 5.30
C ARG A 604 -9.17 -3.04 6.10
N HIS A 605 -9.92 -2.67 7.12
CA HIS A 605 -10.57 -3.62 8.01
C HIS A 605 -11.82 -4.24 7.38
N LEU A 606 -12.58 -3.50 6.55
CA LEU A 606 -13.74 -4.07 5.87
C LEU A 606 -13.32 -5.12 4.84
N TYR A 607 -12.28 -4.87 4.03
CA TYR A 607 -11.74 -5.91 3.17
C TYR A 607 -11.12 -7.07 3.94
N GLY A 608 -10.38 -6.79 5.03
CA GLY A 608 -9.85 -7.84 5.90
C GLY A 608 -10.95 -8.78 6.41
N ALA A 609 -12.06 -8.23 6.90
CA ALA A 609 -13.19 -9.01 7.40
C ALA A 609 -13.93 -9.79 6.31
N LEU A 610 -14.21 -9.17 5.16
CA LEU A 610 -14.87 -9.82 4.03
C LEU A 610 -14.00 -10.90 3.38
N SER A 611 -12.67 -10.75 3.40
CA SER A 611 -11.73 -11.73 2.84
C SER A 611 -11.64 -13.05 3.60
N GLN A 612 -12.24 -13.14 4.79
CA GLN A 612 -12.39 -14.38 5.53
C GLN A 612 -13.36 -15.35 4.84
N ASP A 613 -14.35 -14.82 4.11
CA ASP A 613 -15.31 -15.60 3.35
C ASP A 613 -14.75 -15.96 1.97
N THR A 614 -14.92 -17.21 1.52
CA THR A 614 -14.33 -17.67 0.26
C THR A 614 -15.27 -17.62 -0.94
N GLY A 615 -16.58 -17.64 -0.70
CA GLY A 615 -17.64 -17.59 -1.71
C GLY A 615 -18.10 -16.18 -2.07
N PRO A 616 -19.01 -16.05 -3.07
CA PRO A 616 -19.58 -14.78 -3.47
C PRO A 616 -20.53 -14.21 -2.40
N PHE A 617 -20.73 -12.90 -2.42
CA PHE A 617 -21.68 -12.22 -1.55
C PHE A 617 -23.00 -11.91 -2.26
N ALA A 618 -24.11 -12.09 -1.54
CA ALA A 618 -25.43 -11.63 -1.94
C ALA A 618 -25.85 -10.42 -1.11
N ALA A 619 -26.44 -9.42 -1.76
CA ALA A 619 -27.05 -8.28 -1.07
C ALA A 619 -28.30 -8.72 -0.30
N GLY A 620 -28.43 -8.24 0.94
CA GLY A 620 -29.62 -8.42 1.77
C GLY A 620 -30.39 -7.11 1.99
N PRO A 621 -31.32 -7.09 2.96
CA PRO A 621 -32.04 -5.88 3.37
C PRO A 621 -31.10 -4.73 3.76
N ALA A 622 -31.54 -3.51 3.49
CA ALA A 622 -30.92 -2.28 3.95
C ALA A 622 -32.02 -1.33 4.43
N GLY A 623 -31.71 -0.48 5.41
CA GLY A 623 -32.71 0.42 5.97
C GLY A 623 -32.13 1.56 6.79
N THR A 624 -32.94 2.59 6.97
CA THR A 624 -32.65 3.72 7.87
C THR A 624 -33.15 3.39 9.27
N VAL A 625 -32.37 3.79 10.27
CA VAL A 625 -32.69 3.70 11.70
C VAL A 625 -32.43 5.05 12.35
N GLU A 626 -32.87 5.25 13.58
CA GLU A 626 -32.58 6.49 14.28
C GLU A 626 -31.06 6.66 14.45
N GLY A 627 -30.51 7.79 13.99
CA GLY A 627 -29.08 8.09 14.05
C GLY A 627 -28.21 7.45 12.97
N GLY A 628 -28.79 6.77 11.97
CA GLY A 628 -28.00 6.24 10.87
C GLY A 628 -28.73 5.23 9.97
N ARG A 629 -27.99 4.25 9.48
CA ARG A 629 -28.50 3.20 8.58
C ARG A 629 -27.71 1.91 8.68
N TYR A 630 -28.30 0.83 8.19
CA TYR A 630 -27.65 -0.48 8.12
C TYR A 630 -27.78 -1.07 6.71
N LEU A 631 -26.75 -1.82 6.32
CA LEU A 631 -26.66 -2.56 5.06
C LEU A 631 -26.30 -4.01 5.36
N THR A 632 -26.90 -4.97 4.67
CA THR A 632 -26.60 -6.39 4.91
C THR A 632 -26.07 -7.10 3.67
N ALA A 633 -25.12 -8.00 3.89
CA ALA A 633 -24.59 -8.89 2.88
C ALA A 633 -24.44 -10.31 3.45
N THR A 634 -24.68 -11.32 2.63
CA THR A 634 -24.53 -12.74 3.03
C THR A 634 -23.47 -13.39 2.16
N GLY A 635 -22.39 -13.86 2.78
CA GLY A 635 -21.36 -14.69 2.19
C GLY A 635 -21.71 -16.18 2.28
N SER A 636 -20.74 -17.03 1.96
CA SER A 636 -20.87 -18.48 2.05
C SER A 636 -20.83 -19.01 3.48
N GLU A 637 -20.06 -18.34 4.34
CA GLU A 637 -19.74 -18.77 5.70
C GLU A 637 -20.30 -17.81 6.75
N SER A 638 -20.47 -16.53 6.40
CA SER A 638 -20.95 -15.51 7.33
C SER A 638 -21.97 -14.56 6.70
N SER A 639 -22.82 -13.99 7.56
CA SER A 639 -23.60 -12.79 7.25
C SER A 639 -22.91 -11.56 7.85
N TYR A 640 -23.13 -10.42 7.23
CA TYR A 640 -22.49 -9.16 7.56
C TYR A 640 -23.53 -8.06 7.61
N VAL A 641 -23.52 -7.26 8.67
CA VAL A 641 -24.34 -6.05 8.80
C VAL A 641 -23.41 -4.87 9.04
N LEU A 642 -23.27 -4.01 8.04
CA LEU A 642 -22.53 -2.75 8.14
C LEU A 642 -23.47 -1.68 8.68
N VAL A 643 -23.11 -1.08 9.80
CA VAL A 643 -23.87 -0.01 10.45
C VAL A 643 -23.10 1.29 10.32
N VAL A 644 -23.80 2.32 9.83
CA VAL A 644 -23.24 3.59 9.42
C VAL A 644 -23.96 4.69 10.20
N SER A 645 -23.23 5.45 11.02
CA SER A 645 -23.77 6.54 11.83
C SER A 645 -23.87 7.84 11.02
N ASP A 646 -24.92 8.63 11.24
CA ASP A 646 -25.01 10.00 10.76
C ASP A 646 -24.35 11.03 11.69
N GLY A 647 -23.79 10.56 12.82
CA GLY A 647 -23.11 11.36 13.83
C GLY A 647 -24.04 11.99 14.88
N SER A 648 -25.36 11.78 14.79
CA SER A 648 -26.33 12.36 15.73
C SER A 648 -26.47 11.58 17.03
N LEU A 649 -26.23 10.26 16.99
CA LEU A 649 -26.32 9.37 18.14
C LEU A 649 -25.04 8.55 18.32
N SER A 650 -24.68 8.31 19.58
CA SER A 650 -23.52 7.47 19.94
C SER A 650 -23.83 5.97 19.85
N ASN A 651 -25.11 5.60 19.91
CA ASN A 651 -25.59 4.22 19.85
C ASN A 651 -26.79 4.15 18.89
N ILE A 652 -26.85 3.10 18.07
CA ILE A 652 -27.92 2.88 17.09
C ILE A 652 -28.55 1.51 17.32
N GLU A 653 -29.88 1.44 17.26
CA GLU A 653 -30.63 0.19 17.32
C GLU A 653 -30.86 -0.36 15.90
N VAL A 654 -30.42 -1.60 15.64
CA VAL A 654 -30.49 -2.24 14.32
C VAL A 654 -31.30 -3.54 14.40
N PRO A 655 -32.27 -3.77 13.48
CA PRO A 655 -33.07 -5.00 13.47
C PRO A 655 -32.22 -6.20 13.03
N LEU A 656 -32.15 -7.22 13.88
CA LEU A 656 -31.34 -8.42 13.66
C LEU A 656 -32.05 -9.67 14.20
N ASP A 657 -32.44 -10.56 13.28
CA ASP A 657 -33.19 -11.78 13.58
C ASP A 657 -32.31 -12.91 14.17
N LYS A 658 -30.98 -12.82 14.04
CA LYS A 658 -30.01 -13.80 14.54
C LYS A 658 -28.84 -13.11 15.24
N THR A 659 -28.41 -13.65 16.38
CA THR A 659 -27.33 -13.07 17.22
C THR A 659 -26.31 -14.11 17.67
N ASP A 660 -26.34 -15.31 17.11
CA ASP A 660 -25.41 -16.37 17.48
C ASP A 660 -24.00 -16.05 16.94
N ASN A 661 -22.97 -16.21 17.79
CA ASN A 661 -21.57 -15.91 17.49
C ASN A 661 -21.31 -14.49 16.92
N LEU A 662 -22.09 -13.50 17.36
CA LEU A 662 -21.94 -12.13 16.90
C LEU A 662 -20.56 -11.54 17.26
N ARG A 663 -19.83 -11.15 16.22
CA ARG A 663 -18.57 -10.39 16.32
C ARG A 663 -18.84 -8.95 15.89
N ARG A 664 -18.51 -7.99 16.76
CA ARG A 664 -18.55 -6.57 16.46
C ARG A 664 -17.15 -6.11 16.10
N ILE A 665 -17.01 -5.47 14.95
CA ILE A 665 -15.74 -4.97 14.42
C ILE A 665 -15.84 -3.46 14.29
N ASP A 666 -15.02 -2.75 15.06
CA ASP A 666 -14.77 -1.32 14.85
C ASP A 666 -13.88 -1.17 13.61
N LEU A 667 -14.39 -0.56 12.53
CA LEU A 667 -13.65 -0.50 11.27
C LEU A 667 -12.52 0.55 11.26
N VAL A 668 -12.42 1.41 12.27
CA VAL A 668 -11.29 2.36 12.40
C VAL A 668 -10.13 1.71 13.13
N THR A 669 -10.42 1.02 14.23
CA THR A 669 -9.38 0.38 15.03
C THR A 669 -9.08 -1.06 14.58
N GLY A 670 -10.01 -1.68 13.87
CA GLY A 670 -9.96 -3.10 13.51
C GLY A 670 -10.22 -4.05 14.68
N ILE A 671 -10.50 -3.54 15.88
CA ILE A 671 -10.73 -4.33 17.09
C ILE A 671 -12.01 -5.15 16.93
N VAL A 672 -11.92 -6.42 17.33
CA VAL A 672 -13.02 -7.37 17.34
C VAL A 672 -13.45 -7.63 18.77
N ASP A 673 -14.71 -7.34 19.07
CA ASP A 673 -15.33 -7.62 20.36
C ASP A 673 -16.47 -8.63 20.20
N CYS A 674 -16.59 -9.58 21.13
CA CYS A 674 -17.80 -10.38 21.27
C CYS A 674 -18.88 -9.51 21.89
N ALA A 675 -19.96 -9.22 21.15
CA ALA A 675 -21.06 -8.42 21.69
C ALA A 675 -21.78 -9.20 22.80
N SER A 676 -21.52 -8.87 24.07
CA SER A 676 -22.20 -9.44 25.23
C SER A 676 -23.50 -8.72 25.60
N ASP A 677 -23.82 -7.62 24.91
CA ASP A 677 -24.75 -6.63 25.46
C ASP A 677 -26.19 -6.81 24.94
N ALA A 678 -27.01 -7.28 25.87
CA ALA A 678 -28.45 -7.15 26.05
C ALA A 678 -29.38 -7.21 24.82
N ARG A 679 -29.95 -8.41 24.67
CA ARG A 679 -31.04 -8.81 23.77
C ARG A 679 -32.38 -8.28 24.30
N GLU A 680 -32.95 -7.27 23.64
CA GLU A 680 -34.38 -7.05 23.67
C GLU A 680 -34.94 -7.28 22.26
N ALA A 681 -35.88 -8.21 22.14
CA ALA A 681 -36.83 -8.36 21.03
C ALA A 681 -36.36 -8.05 19.59
N GLY A 682 -35.35 -8.78 19.08
CA GLY A 682 -35.02 -8.76 17.63
C GLY A 682 -34.23 -7.55 17.14
N THR A 683 -33.62 -6.78 18.05
CA THR A 683 -32.72 -5.67 17.73
C THR A 683 -31.39 -5.76 18.50
N ILE A 684 -30.37 -5.05 18.03
CA ILE A 684 -29.06 -4.92 18.70
C ILE A 684 -28.67 -3.45 18.78
N PHE A 685 -28.13 -3.05 19.93
CA PHE A 685 -27.53 -1.74 20.13
C PHE A 685 -26.06 -1.74 19.70
N VAL A 686 -25.75 -0.91 18.71
CA VAL A 686 -24.39 -0.74 18.19
C VAL A 686 -23.84 0.57 18.70
N GLN A 687 -22.81 0.50 19.54
CA GLN A 687 -22.07 1.68 19.98
C GLN A 687 -21.03 2.08 18.93
N PHE A 688 -20.73 3.37 18.85
CA PHE A 688 -19.76 3.91 17.90
C PHE A 688 -18.54 4.46 18.63
N HIS A 689 -17.36 4.12 18.13
CA HIS A 689 -16.12 4.84 18.46
C HIS A 689 -15.93 5.95 17.42
N GLU A 690 -15.87 7.22 17.85
CA GLU A 690 -15.70 8.38 16.95
C GLU A 690 -16.71 8.44 15.78
N ASN A 691 -17.95 7.99 16.02
CA ASN A 691 -19.02 7.88 15.02
C ASN A 691 -18.68 7.00 13.79
N ALA A 692 -17.62 6.19 13.85
CA ALA A 692 -17.12 5.44 12.70
C ALA A 692 -17.97 4.20 12.34
N PRO A 693 -18.04 3.80 11.06
CA PRO A 693 -18.73 2.57 10.68
C PRO A 693 -18.32 1.33 11.48
N VAL A 694 -19.30 0.51 11.82
CA VAL A 694 -19.13 -0.75 12.56
C VAL A 694 -19.63 -1.89 11.69
N LEU A 695 -18.87 -2.99 11.64
CA LEU A 695 -19.28 -4.22 10.96
C LEU A 695 -19.67 -5.27 12.00
N LEU A 696 -20.87 -5.80 11.88
CA LEU A 696 -21.32 -6.97 12.62
C LEU A 696 -21.18 -8.20 11.73
N GLN A 697 -20.52 -9.24 12.22
CA GLN A 697 -20.34 -10.52 11.53
C GLN A 697 -21.01 -11.65 12.30
N PHE A 698 -21.72 -12.52 11.58
CA PHE A 698 -22.48 -13.65 12.10
C PHE A 698 -22.11 -14.90 11.30
N SER A 699 -21.95 -16.05 11.97
CA SER A 699 -21.71 -17.34 11.32
C SER A 699 -23.00 -18.16 11.19
#